data_AF-A0A3S0VU74-F1
#
_entry.id   AF-A0A3S0VU74-F1
#
_cell.length_a   1.000
_cell.length_b   1.000
_cell.length_c   1.000
_cell.angle_alpha   90.00
_cell.angle_beta   90.00
_cell.angle_gamma   90.00
#
_symmetry.space_group_name_H-M   'P 1'
#
loop_
_entity.id
_entity.type
_entity.pdbx_description
1 polymer ?
#
loop_
_entity_poly.entity_id
_entity_poly.type
_entity_poly.pdbx_seq_one_letter_code
_entity_poly.pdbx_strand_id
1 'polypeptide(L)'
;MQKKRKYVVWNKLFAFLLSGLAITAAQGAAPLWTILPAQGSNPVLSVAENGTANIQYVVQNQSNKHQRLVIQPLQGIAQTTPCLLAPKGQTGSNCTLNLAITGSALPKNGIHGGPRLCRENLNGSPNLNLCYRPSQADCLNISVSPPVPPIPPIEATITVTGAPLIILPATMTFTGAIWTLTITNNSTSRTATNVSATLPPDWGDVTQDASDCTSIAPGASCQLTFTPGIAIHEAITAPVSGSNTNSVNISLAVDYPWITNGTVYTILPDPANNMIYIGGTFTSVGPNTGSGAPIDENSAQPLANFPRVNNGISAVISDGMGGWYIGGGFTQVGGVTRNRIAHILADLTVDPNFNPDSDGNVYALALNGSTVYAGGTFSNIGGQSRNNIAALNASTGLATSWNPDANDIVRTLASSGNIIYAGGAFTNIGGQARNSIAALDTSTGLAELWNPNATGGTVNVLAISGSTVYAGGSFTFIGGQTRNRIAALDTGTGAASTWNPNADNLVMSIAINGSTVYAGGSFTFIGGQTRNSIAALDSSGTGPALSWNPNANSTVRTIIPGNSTVYVGGDFASIGGQTRNYIAALDASTGQAEPWNPNANSIVTALALSGSTVYAGGGFTSIGVQSRTNIAGLNASTGKATSWAPNANNTVRALIPGNNTVYAGGDFTNIGGQSRNRIAALDVGTGLATLWNPNANSTVNALALSGSTVYAGGGFSSIGGQTRNNIAALDVDSGLATPWDPNANNAVNVLALSGNTVYAGGAFTNIGGQARNRIAALDADTGVATLWNPNANNSVLALVISDSIAYAGGNFTNIGGQARNRIAALDVGTGLASSWDPNPNSAVYALTLSNGTLYAGGNFTSIGGQFRNRIAALDASNGWARPWNPNSNSLVYALAISGSTVYAGGAFKSMNNDPTPNFAVLPK
;
A
#
# COMPACT_ATOMS: atom_id res chain seq x y z
N MET A 1 21.68 -70.21 -24.84
CA MET A 1 21.47 -68.77 -24.61
C MET A 1 21.30 -68.05 -25.96
N GLN A 2 20.60 -66.91 -25.97
CA GLN A 2 20.40 -66.04 -27.14
C GLN A 2 21.75 -65.42 -27.62
N LYS A 3 21.95 -64.73 -28.76
CA LYS A 3 21.06 -64.03 -29.73
C LYS A 3 21.92 -63.61 -30.95
N LYS A 4 21.39 -63.60 -32.19
CA LYS A 4 21.52 -62.53 -33.25
C LYS A 4 21.39 -63.03 -34.70
N ARG A 5 20.71 -62.21 -35.52
CA ARG A 5 20.79 -62.04 -37.00
C ARG A 5 20.57 -63.27 -37.91
N LYS A 6 19.62 -63.14 -38.86
CA LYS A 6 19.92 -62.69 -40.24
C LYS A 6 18.65 -62.45 -41.08
N TYR A 7 18.81 -61.61 -42.11
CA TYR A 7 17.92 -61.49 -43.28
C TYR A 7 18.13 -62.67 -44.24
N VAL A 8 17.17 -62.95 -45.15
CA VAL A 8 17.31 -62.84 -46.63
C VAL A 8 16.11 -63.47 -47.36
N VAL A 9 15.79 -62.90 -48.53
CA VAL A 9 14.68 -63.22 -49.46
C VAL A 9 14.97 -64.48 -50.31
N TRP A 10 13.94 -65.23 -50.71
CA TRP A 10 13.94 -65.93 -52.01
C TRP A 10 12.53 -66.04 -52.63
N ASN A 11 12.46 -66.43 -53.92
CA ASN A 11 11.42 -65.96 -54.85
C ASN A 11 10.93 -67.07 -55.82
N LYS A 12 9.62 -67.07 -56.15
CA LYS A 12 8.92 -67.74 -57.29
C LYS A 12 9.08 -69.26 -57.53
N LEU A 13 7.96 -69.94 -57.85
CA LEU A 13 7.74 -70.61 -59.16
C LEU A 13 6.34 -71.25 -59.34
N PHE A 14 6.02 -71.52 -60.60
CA PHE A 14 4.94 -72.35 -61.18
C PHE A 14 3.49 -71.87 -61.23
N ALA A 15 2.83 -72.35 -62.29
CA ALA A 15 1.95 -71.64 -63.19
C ALA A 15 0.69 -72.48 -63.53
N PHE A 16 -0.32 -71.80 -64.09
CA PHE A 16 -1.32 -72.30 -65.04
C PHE A 16 -1.81 -73.76 -64.99
N LEU A 17 -3.13 -73.94 -64.78
CA LEU A 17 -3.88 -74.98 -65.50
C LEU A 17 -5.38 -74.65 -65.64
N LEU A 18 -5.98 -75.13 -66.74
CA LEU A 18 -7.38 -74.98 -67.10
C LEU A 18 -8.32 -75.75 -66.16
N SER A 19 -9.56 -75.26 -66.02
CA SER A 19 -10.74 -76.07 -66.38
C SER A 19 -12.02 -75.21 -66.35
N GLY A 20 -12.79 -75.26 -67.43
CA GLY A 20 -14.14 -74.71 -67.46
C GLY A 20 -15.14 -75.75 -66.95
N LEU A 21 -16.12 -75.31 -66.17
CA LEU A 21 -17.32 -76.08 -65.83
C LEU A 21 -18.54 -75.24 -66.17
N ALA A 22 -19.37 -75.76 -67.07
CA ALA A 22 -20.56 -75.07 -67.54
C ALA A 22 -21.60 -74.99 -66.41
N ILE A 23 -22.04 -73.77 -66.08
CA ILE A 23 -23.24 -73.56 -65.26
C ILE A 23 -24.42 -73.39 -66.20
N THR A 24 -25.38 -74.31 -66.09
CA THR A 24 -26.65 -74.28 -66.81
C THR A 24 -27.47 -73.06 -66.41
N ALA A 25 -27.76 -72.19 -67.38
CA ALA A 25 -28.64 -71.05 -67.16
C ALA A 25 -30.11 -71.53 -67.05
N ALA A 26 -30.60 -71.66 -65.81
CA ALA A 26 -32.02 -71.84 -65.57
C ALA A 26 -32.79 -70.60 -66.05
N GLN A 27 -33.77 -70.78 -66.94
CA GLN A 27 -34.65 -69.69 -67.36
C GLN A 27 -35.55 -69.26 -66.19
N GLY A 28 -35.18 -68.17 -65.52
CA GLY A 28 -36.04 -67.50 -64.55
C GLY A 28 -37.23 -66.82 -65.25
N ALA A 29 -38.41 -66.88 -64.64
CA ALA A 29 -39.59 -66.18 -65.13
C ALA A 29 -39.33 -64.66 -65.26
N ALA A 30 -39.89 -64.05 -66.30
CA ALA A 30 -39.69 -62.62 -66.57
C ALA A 30 -40.08 -61.75 -65.36
N PRO A 31 -39.25 -60.75 -64.98
CA PRO A 31 -39.46 -60.01 -63.74
C PRO A 31 -40.68 -59.09 -63.82
N LEU A 32 -41.48 -59.03 -62.75
CA LEU A 32 -42.67 -58.18 -62.67
C LEU A 32 -42.34 -56.67 -62.62
N TRP A 33 -41.10 -56.30 -62.33
CA TRP A 33 -40.58 -54.93 -62.50
C TRP A 33 -39.09 -54.95 -62.86
N THR A 34 -38.65 -53.98 -63.65
CA THR A 34 -37.24 -53.73 -63.97
C THR A 34 -36.68 -52.65 -63.05
N ILE A 35 -35.37 -52.72 -62.78
CA ILE A 35 -34.64 -51.78 -61.91
C ILE A 35 -33.35 -51.40 -62.64
N LEU A 36 -33.21 -50.13 -63.02
CA LEU A 36 -32.05 -49.58 -63.73
C LEU A 36 -31.57 -48.31 -63.02
N PRO A 37 -30.27 -47.98 -63.02
CA PRO A 37 -29.80 -46.70 -62.46
C PRO A 37 -30.49 -45.53 -63.15
N ALA A 38 -30.84 -44.49 -62.39
CA ALA A 38 -31.39 -43.27 -62.98
C ALA A 38 -30.31 -42.55 -63.83
N GLN A 39 -30.71 -41.78 -64.83
CA GLN A 39 -29.77 -41.01 -65.65
C GLN A 39 -28.94 -40.05 -64.77
N GLY A 40 -27.61 -40.20 -64.78
CA GLY A 40 -26.68 -39.45 -63.92
C GLY A 40 -26.42 -40.07 -62.54
N SER A 41 -27.11 -41.14 -62.17
CA SER A 41 -26.87 -41.91 -60.95
C SER A 41 -25.83 -43.01 -61.22
N ASN A 42 -24.75 -43.04 -60.43
CA ASN A 42 -23.73 -44.09 -60.51
C ASN A 42 -23.86 -45.04 -59.31
N PRO A 43 -24.17 -46.35 -59.52
CA PRO A 43 -24.25 -47.31 -58.41
C PRO A 43 -22.88 -47.71 -57.82
N VAL A 44 -21.77 -47.24 -58.42
CA VAL A 44 -20.39 -47.47 -57.98
C VAL A 44 -19.79 -46.17 -57.43
N LEU A 45 -19.66 -46.03 -56.10
CA LEU A 45 -19.08 -44.84 -55.48
C LEU A 45 -18.40 -45.12 -54.13
N SER A 46 -17.55 -44.21 -53.67
CA SER A 46 -16.89 -44.30 -52.36
C SER A 46 -17.45 -43.23 -51.42
N VAL A 47 -17.84 -43.60 -50.21
CA VAL A 47 -18.38 -42.68 -49.18
C VAL A 47 -17.40 -42.61 -48.01
N ALA A 48 -17.03 -41.41 -47.60
CA ALA A 48 -16.19 -41.21 -46.41
C ALA A 48 -16.93 -41.63 -45.13
N GLU A 49 -16.21 -42.09 -44.10
CA GLU A 49 -16.82 -42.46 -42.80
C GLU A 49 -17.68 -41.34 -42.19
N ASN A 50 -17.37 -40.06 -42.47
CA ASN A 50 -18.14 -38.89 -42.05
C ASN A 50 -19.10 -38.32 -43.12
N GLY A 51 -19.24 -38.99 -44.27
CA GLY A 51 -20.01 -38.52 -45.42
C GLY A 51 -21.38 -39.15 -45.60
N THR A 52 -22.19 -38.56 -46.47
CA THR A 52 -23.45 -39.12 -46.98
C THR A 52 -23.50 -39.05 -48.50
N ALA A 53 -24.20 -39.99 -49.14
CA ALA A 53 -24.40 -40.01 -50.59
C ALA A 53 -25.83 -40.47 -50.95
N ASN A 54 -26.28 -40.18 -52.16
CA ASN A 54 -27.58 -40.63 -52.67
C ASN A 54 -27.39 -41.39 -53.99
N ILE A 55 -28.06 -42.54 -54.13
CA ILE A 55 -28.15 -43.29 -55.38
C ILE A 55 -29.61 -43.40 -55.78
N GLN A 56 -29.90 -43.15 -57.05
CA GLN A 56 -31.23 -43.24 -57.63
C GLN A 56 -31.32 -44.39 -58.64
N TYR A 57 -32.43 -45.13 -58.60
CA TYR A 57 -32.82 -46.12 -59.60
C TYR A 57 -34.18 -45.77 -60.19
N VAL A 58 -34.36 -45.94 -61.49
CA VAL A 58 -35.68 -45.96 -62.13
C VAL A 58 -36.21 -47.39 -62.07
N VAL A 59 -37.39 -47.54 -61.46
CA VAL A 59 -38.12 -48.80 -61.35
C VAL A 59 -39.33 -48.72 -62.27
N GLN A 60 -39.51 -49.70 -63.16
CA GLN A 60 -40.66 -49.75 -64.07
C GLN A 60 -41.45 -51.05 -63.89
N ASN A 61 -42.76 -50.93 -63.71
CA ASN A 61 -43.65 -52.08 -63.58
C ASN A 61 -43.85 -52.76 -64.94
N GLN A 62 -43.59 -54.06 -64.98
CA GLN A 62 -43.82 -54.91 -66.15
C GLN A 62 -45.12 -55.73 -66.01
N SER A 63 -45.77 -55.70 -64.85
CA SER A 63 -47.03 -56.40 -64.57
C SER A 63 -48.27 -55.56 -64.83
N ASN A 64 -49.43 -56.22 -65.01
CA ASN A 64 -50.74 -55.59 -65.16
C ASN A 64 -51.42 -55.24 -63.82
N LYS A 65 -50.69 -55.24 -62.70
CA LYS A 65 -51.21 -54.95 -61.35
C LYS A 65 -50.41 -53.83 -60.71
N HIS A 66 -51.06 -53.07 -59.81
CA HIS A 66 -50.34 -52.12 -58.95
C HIS A 66 -49.29 -52.83 -58.09
N GLN A 67 -48.14 -52.19 -57.90
CA GLN A 67 -47.08 -52.66 -57.01
C GLN A 67 -46.69 -51.56 -56.03
N ARG A 68 -46.64 -51.88 -54.73
CA ARG A 68 -45.91 -51.10 -53.72
C ARG A 68 -44.62 -51.86 -53.42
N LEU A 69 -43.48 -51.18 -53.56
CA LEU A 69 -42.16 -51.80 -53.56
C LEU A 69 -41.24 -51.17 -52.52
N VAL A 70 -40.65 -52.03 -51.69
CA VAL A 70 -39.71 -51.68 -50.61
C VAL A 70 -38.42 -52.49 -50.72
N ILE A 71 -37.28 -51.91 -50.38
CA ILE A 71 -36.01 -52.63 -50.38
C ILE A 71 -35.96 -53.66 -49.26
N GLN A 72 -35.24 -54.76 -49.48
CA GLN A 72 -34.69 -55.53 -48.38
C GLN A 72 -33.68 -54.63 -47.62
N PRO A 73 -33.76 -54.51 -46.28
CA PRO A 73 -32.85 -53.67 -45.51
C PRO A 73 -31.37 -53.94 -45.80
N LEU A 74 -30.62 -52.86 -45.99
CA LEU A 74 -29.16 -52.87 -46.17
C LEU A 74 -28.54 -51.94 -45.13
N GLN A 75 -27.47 -52.39 -44.47
CA GLN A 75 -26.86 -51.62 -43.39
C GLN A 75 -26.28 -50.30 -43.92
N GLY A 76 -26.68 -49.17 -43.35
CA GLY A 76 -26.23 -47.85 -43.80
C GLY A 76 -26.87 -47.35 -45.11
N ILE A 77 -27.88 -48.04 -45.66
CA ILE A 77 -28.62 -47.59 -46.85
C ILE A 77 -30.13 -47.63 -46.57
N ALA A 78 -30.78 -46.47 -46.64
CA ALA A 78 -32.21 -46.32 -46.43
C ALA A 78 -32.93 -45.91 -47.73
N GLN A 79 -34.02 -46.59 -48.06
CA GLN A 79 -34.98 -46.11 -49.05
C GLN A 79 -35.79 -44.96 -48.44
N THR A 80 -35.77 -43.77 -49.05
CA THR A 80 -36.46 -42.60 -48.48
C THR A 80 -37.98 -42.66 -48.64
N THR A 81 -38.48 -43.26 -49.74
CA THR A 81 -39.91 -43.44 -50.02
C THR A 81 -40.20 -44.78 -50.74
N PRO A 82 -41.26 -45.53 -50.35
CA PRO A 82 -41.74 -46.71 -51.09
C PRO A 82 -42.10 -46.38 -52.53
N CYS A 83 -41.72 -47.23 -53.49
CA CYS A 83 -42.12 -47.04 -54.88
C CYS A 83 -43.55 -47.54 -55.11
N LEU A 84 -44.45 -46.63 -55.47
CA LEU A 84 -45.83 -46.92 -55.86
C LEU A 84 -45.92 -46.91 -57.39
N LEU A 85 -46.30 -48.03 -57.98
CA LEU A 85 -46.35 -48.22 -59.43
C LEU A 85 -47.75 -48.62 -59.91
N ALA A 86 -48.25 -47.91 -60.92
CA ALA A 86 -49.42 -48.30 -61.70
C ALA A 86 -49.11 -49.51 -62.62
N PRO A 87 -50.12 -50.26 -63.08
CA PRO A 87 -49.98 -51.26 -64.15
C PRO A 87 -49.17 -50.77 -65.35
N LYS A 88 -48.39 -51.68 -65.96
CA LYS A 88 -47.56 -51.42 -67.15
C LYS A 88 -48.32 -50.63 -68.22
N GLY A 89 -47.75 -49.51 -68.66
CA GLY A 89 -48.29 -48.67 -69.73
C GLY A 89 -49.24 -47.56 -69.27
N GLN A 90 -49.58 -47.49 -67.98
CA GLN A 90 -50.33 -46.36 -67.40
C GLN A 90 -49.39 -45.26 -66.89
N THR A 91 -49.90 -44.03 -66.75
CA THR A 91 -49.22 -42.93 -66.06
C THR A 91 -48.89 -43.35 -64.63
N GLY A 92 -47.63 -43.19 -64.21
CA GLY A 92 -47.15 -43.69 -62.91
C GLY A 92 -46.77 -45.17 -62.90
N SER A 93 -46.60 -45.83 -64.05
CA SER A 93 -46.04 -47.19 -64.15
C SER A 93 -44.51 -47.25 -63.93
N ASN A 94 -43.90 -46.12 -63.60
CA ASN A 94 -42.49 -45.92 -63.31
C ASN A 94 -42.30 -45.01 -62.07
N CYS A 95 -41.25 -45.28 -61.28
CA CYS A 95 -40.93 -44.60 -60.03
C CYS A 95 -39.41 -44.42 -59.88
N THR A 96 -38.97 -43.33 -59.28
CA THR A 96 -37.57 -43.14 -58.86
C THR A 96 -37.37 -43.62 -57.43
N LEU A 97 -36.72 -44.77 -57.28
CA LEU A 97 -36.24 -45.31 -56.01
C LEU A 97 -35.02 -44.48 -55.55
N ASN A 98 -35.18 -43.74 -54.46
CA ASN A 98 -34.13 -42.96 -53.83
C ASN A 98 -33.52 -43.72 -52.65
N LEU A 99 -32.20 -43.95 -52.69
CA LEU A 99 -31.43 -44.61 -51.65
C LEU A 99 -30.46 -43.60 -51.02
N ALA A 100 -30.69 -43.27 -49.75
CA ALA A 100 -29.78 -42.46 -48.94
C ALA A 100 -28.75 -43.36 -48.25
N ILE A 101 -27.48 -42.97 -48.32
CA ILE A 101 -26.32 -43.72 -47.82
C ILE A 101 -25.64 -42.91 -46.73
N THR A 102 -25.38 -43.54 -45.58
CA THR A 102 -24.70 -42.93 -44.44
C THR A 102 -23.38 -43.64 -44.19
N GLY A 103 -22.26 -42.96 -44.45
CA GLY A 103 -20.92 -43.56 -44.42
C GLY A 103 -20.57 -44.22 -43.09
N SER A 104 -20.89 -43.57 -41.97
CA SER A 104 -20.64 -44.07 -40.61
C SER A 104 -21.43 -45.34 -40.25
N ALA A 105 -22.47 -45.67 -41.01
CA ALA A 105 -23.32 -46.84 -40.78
C ALA A 105 -23.04 -47.99 -41.76
N LEU A 106 -22.17 -47.81 -42.76
CA LEU A 106 -21.81 -48.85 -43.72
C LEU A 106 -20.94 -49.96 -43.08
N PRO A 107 -20.96 -51.19 -43.61
CA PRO A 107 -19.96 -52.20 -43.30
C PRO A 107 -18.57 -51.76 -43.77
N LYS A 108 -17.51 -52.08 -43.00
CA LYS A 108 -16.10 -51.77 -43.37
C LYS A 108 -15.68 -52.35 -44.73
N ASN A 109 -16.26 -53.48 -45.13
CA ASN A 109 -16.01 -54.14 -46.41
C ASN A 109 -16.93 -53.63 -47.54
N GLY A 110 -17.62 -52.50 -47.35
CA GLY A 110 -18.54 -51.94 -48.33
C GLY A 110 -19.84 -52.74 -48.52
N ILE A 111 -20.61 -52.35 -49.54
CA ILE A 111 -21.78 -53.07 -50.04
C ILE A 111 -21.58 -53.37 -51.52
N HIS A 112 -21.48 -54.65 -51.85
CA HIS A 112 -21.16 -55.16 -53.19
C HIS A 112 -22.29 -56.05 -53.72
N GLY A 113 -23.48 -55.47 -53.85
CA GLY A 113 -24.68 -56.13 -54.37
C GLY A 113 -25.98 -55.42 -53.98
N GLY A 114 -26.98 -55.45 -54.87
CA GLY A 114 -28.32 -54.93 -54.62
C GLY A 114 -28.63 -53.62 -55.37
N PRO A 115 -29.69 -52.88 -55.01
CA PRO A 115 -30.69 -53.24 -54.00
C PRO A 115 -31.43 -54.54 -54.39
N ARG A 116 -32.03 -55.22 -53.40
CA ARG A 116 -33.11 -56.17 -53.66
C ARG A 116 -34.42 -55.44 -53.39
N LEU A 117 -35.18 -55.16 -54.44
CA LEU A 117 -36.45 -54.45 -54.35
C LEU A 117 -37.59 -55.47 -54.38
N CYS A 118 -38.37 -55.50 -53.31
CA CYS A 118 -39.36 -56.52 -53.02
C CYS A 118 -40.77 -55.93 -53.03
N ARG A 119 -41.77 -56.76 -53.34
CA ARG A 119 -43.17 -56.38 -53.09
C ARG A 119 -43.40 -56.20 -51.60
N GLU A 120 -44.12 -55.16 -51.22
CA GLU A 120 -44.48 -54.91 -49.83
C GLU A 120 -45.57 -55.90 -49.35
N ASN A 121 -45.40 -56.42 -48.13
CA ASN A 121 -46.44 -57.14 -47.39
C ASN A 121 -47.38 -56.16 -46.67
N LEU A 122 -48.55 -56.62 -46.22
CA LEU A 122 -49.52 -55.78 -45.48
C LEU A 122 -48.96 -55.13 -44.20
N ASN A 123 -47.88 -55.65 -43.64
CA ASN A 123 -47.18 -55.10 -42.47
C ASN A 123 -45.99 -54.19 -42.83
N GLY A 124 -45.86 -53.76 -44.09
CA GLY A 124 -44.76 -52.91 -44.57
C GLY A 124 -43.43 -53.63 -44.83
N SER A 125 -43.32 -54.92 -44.51
CA SER A 125 -42.07 -55.69 -44.70
C SER A 125 -41.87 -56.14 -46.16
N PRO A 126 -40.61 -56.33 -46.63
CA PRO A 126 -40.31 -56.88 -47.95
C PRO A 126 -40.71 -58.35 -48.07
N ASN A 127 -41.50 -58.70 -49.09
CA ASN A 127 -41.82 -60.08 -49.43
C ASN A 127 -40.63 -60.77 -50.14
N LEU A 128 -39.87 -61.56 -49.38
CA LEU A 128 -38.62 -62.17 -49.86
C LEU A 128 -38.79 -63.15 -51.05
N ASN A 129 -40.01 -63.64 -51.30
CA ASN A 129 -40.35 -64.52 -52.43
C ASN A 129 -40.65 -63.74 -53.72
N LEU A 130 -40.83 -62.41 -53.63
CA LEU A 130 -41.16 -61.51 -54.74
C LEU A 130 -40.21 -60.30 -54.72
N CYS A 131 -38.91 -60.56 -54.88
CA CYS A 131 -37.86 -59.55 -55.00
C CYS A 131 -37.09 -59.70 -56.31
N TYR A 132 -36.80 -58.58 -56.96
CA TYR A 132 -35.82 -58.51 -58.04
C TYR A 132 -34.64 -57.62 -57.65
N ARG A 133 -33.52 -57.76 -58.36
CA ARG A 133 -32.33 -56.91 -58.25
C ARG A 133 -31.96 -56.40 -59.65
N PRO A 134 -31.19 -55.30 -59.76
CA PRO A 134 -30.60 -54.89 -61.04
C PRO A 134 -29.70 -55.98 -61.66
N SER A 135 -29.19 -55.73 -62.87
CA SER A 135 -28.13 -56.56 -63.44
C SER A 135 -26.87 -56.51 -62.55
N GLN A 136 -25.91 -57.42 -62.76
CA GLN A 136 -24.67 -57.40 -61.98
C GLN A 136 -23.84 -56.13 -62.20
N ALA A 137 -23.94 -55.49 -63.39
CA ALA A 137 -23.29 -54.22 -63.68
C ALA A 137 -23.99 -53.01 -63.02
N ASP A 138 -25.31 -53.14 -62.77
CA ASP A 138 -26.15 -52.09 -62.17
C ASP A 138 -26.28 -52.22 -60.65
N CYS A 139 -25.65 -53.22 -60.04
CA CYS A 139 -25.70 -53.45 -58.61
C CYS A 139 -24.87 -52.42 -57.83
N LEU A 140 -25.33 -52.09 -56.62
CA LEU A 140 -24.60 -51.26 -55.65
C LEU A 140 -23.19 -51.81 -55.40
N ASN A 141 -22.20 -50.95 -55.58
CA ASN A 141 -20.79 -51.22 -55.32
C ASN A 141 -20.20 -50.03 -54.56
N ILE A 142 -20.54 -49.96 -53.27
CA ILE A 142 -20.21 -48.83 -52.39
C ILE A 142 -19.04 -49.21 -51.49
N SER A 143 -17.95 -48.47 -51.55
CA SER A 143 -16.81 -48.62 -50.63
C SER A 143 -16.80 -47.52 -49.57
N VAL A 144 -16.22 -47.81 -48.40
CA VAL A 144 -15.97 -46.81 -47.35
C VAL A 144 -14.57 -46.23 -47.52
N SER A 145 -14.43 -44.91 -47.55
CA SER A 145 -13.14 -44.22 -47.54
C SER A 145 -12.86 -43.57 -46.18
N PRO A 146 -11.58 -43.27 -45.85
CA PRO A 146 -11.23 -42.54 -44.63
C PRO A 146 -11.98 -41.20 -44.52
N PRO A 147 -12.22 -40.68 -43.31
CA PRO A 147 -12.93 -39.42 -43.12
C PRO A 147 -12.21 -38.25 -43.81
N VAL A 148 -12.97 -37.43 -44.52
CA VAL A 148 -12.44 -36.24 -45.21
C VAL A 148 -12.37 -35.08 -44.20
N PRO A 149 -11.22 -34.42 -44.01
CA PRO A 149 -11.10 -33.22 -43.17
C PRO A 149 -11.91 -32.04 -43.72
N PRO A 150 -12.32 -31.08 -42.88
CA PRO A 150 -12.90 -29.82 -43.37
C PRO A 150 -11.87 -29.02 -44.17
N ILE A 151 -12.35 -28.36 -45.24
CA ILE A 151 -11.62 -27.29 -45.93
C ILE A 151 -11.96 -25.96 -45.22
N PRO A 152 -11.01 -25.01 -45.08
CA PRO A 152 -11.31 -23.64 -44.64
C PRO A 152 -12.23 -22.86 -45.60
N PRO A 153 -12.63 -21.64 -45.23
CA PRO A 153 -13.12 -20.61 -46.15
C PRO A 153 -12.06 -20.15 -47.18
N ILE A 154 -12.13 -18.88 -47.60
CA ILE A 154 -11.07 -18.20 -48.38
C ILE A 154 -10.88 -16.79 -47.80
N GLU A 155 -10.34 -16.75 -46.57
CA GLU A 155 -10.19 -15.60 -45.67
C GLU A 155 -9.22 -14.51 -46.17
N ALA A 156 -9.22 -13.37 -45.47
CA ALA A 156 -8.08 -12.45 -45.46
C ALA A 156 -7.08 -12.83 -44.35
N THR A 157 -5.77 -12.78 -44.64
CA THR A 157 -4.69 -13.10 -43.70
C THR A 157 -4.10 -11.82 -43.11
N ILE A 158 -4.40 -11.52 -41.85
CA ILE A 158 -3.89 -10.35 -41.13
C ILE A 158 -2.64 -10.68 -40.28
N THR A 159 -1.80 -9.67 -40.05
CA THR A 159 -0.76 -9.64 -39.00
C THR A 159 -0.92 -8.39 -38.15
N VAL A 160 -0.40 -8.43 -36.92
CA VAL A 160 -0.48 -7.33 -35.95
C VAL A 160 0.94 -6.94 -35.52
N THR A 161 1.21 -5.64 -35.38
CA THR A 161 2.42 -5.10 -34.77
C THR A 161 2.09 -3.99 -33.76
N GLY A 162 3.06 -3.60 -32.93
CA GLY A 162 2.87 -2.75 -31.76
C GLY A 162 2.68 -3.56 -30.48
N ALA A 163 1.97 -4.69 -30.55
CA ALA A 163 1.87 -5.67 -29.48
C ALA A 163 3.23 -6.37 -29.21
N PRO A 164 3.49 -6.85 -27.98
CA PRO A 164 2.62 -6.81 -26.79
C PRO A 164 2.51 -5.41 -26.18
N LEU A 165 1.35 -5.08 -25.60
CA LEU A 165 1.10 -3.76 -24.97
C LEU A 165 0.96 -3.85 -23.46
N ILE A 166 1.61 -2.89 -22.77
CA ILE A 166 1.24 -2.44 -21.43
C ILE A 166 0.66 -1.05 -21.59
N ILE A 167 -0.66 -0.94 -21.44
CA ILE A 167 -1.38 0.33 -21.49
C ILE A 167 -1.36 0.91 -20.07
N LEU A 168 -0.95 2.16 -19.90
CA LEU A 168 -0.86 2.77 -18.57
C LEU A 168 -2.26 3.21 -18.08
N PRO A 169 -2.70 2.92 -16.83
CA PRO A 169 -4.01 3.34 -16.30
C PRO A 169 -4.31 4.83 -16.54
N ALA A 170 -5.56 5.26 -16.68
CA ALA A 170 -5.93 6.66 -16.99
C ALA A 170 -5.47 7.69 -15.95
N THR A 171 -5.17 7.26 -14.71
CA THR A 171 -4.50 8.08 -13.70
C THR A 171 -3.05 8.45 -14.11
N MET A 172 -2.52 7.81 -15.16
CA MET A 172 -1.19 7.94 -15.75
C MET A 172 -1.05 8.94 -16.91
N THR A 173 -1.49 10.17 -16.71
CA THR A 173 -1.35 11.26 -17.71
C THR A 173 0.10 11.75 -17.90
N PHE A 174 0.98 10.90 -18.43
CA PHE A 174 2.03 11.36 -19.34
C PHE A 174 1.37 12.03 -20.57
N THR A 175 2.07 12.96 -21.23
CA THR A 175 1.49 13.78 -22.30
C THR A 175 1.29 12.99 -23.61
N GLY A 176 0.05 12.60 -23.90
CA GLY A 176 -0.38 12.16 -25.24
C GLY A 176 -0.09 10.71 -25.61
N ALA A 177 0.04 9.79 -24.64
CA ALA A 177 0.26 8.38 -24.91
C ALA A 177 -1.02 7.66 -25.39
N ILE A 178 -1.29 7.72 -26.69
CA ILE A 178 -2.28 6.91 -27.39
C ILE A 178 -1.65 5.54 -27.69
N TRP A 179 -2.32 4.44 -27.34
CA TRP A 179 -1.78 3.09 -27.53
C TRP A 179 -2.39 2.44 -28.77
N THR A 180 -1.58 2.33 -29.84
CA THR A 180 -2.02 1.90 -31.18
C THR A 180 -1.40 0.58 -31.61
N LEU A 181 -2.22 -0.32 -32.16
CA LEU A 181 -1.79 -1.52 -32.87
C LEU A 181 -1.94 -1.33 -34.38
N THR A 182 -0.88 -1.57 -35.13
CA THR A 182 -0.94 -1.57 -36.59
C THR A 182 -1.33 -2.96 -37.09
N ILE A 183 -2.46 -3.04 -37.78
CA ILE A 183 -2.96 -4.27 -38.42
C ILE A 183 -2.64 -4.19 -39.90
N THR A 184 -2.01 -5.21 -40.46
CA THR A 184 -1.71 -5.29 -41.90
C THR A 184 -2.42 -6.48 -42.53
N ASN A 185 -3.09 -6.25 -43.65
CA ASN A 185 -3.70 -7.32 -44.45
C ASN A 185 -2.70 -7.85 -45.49
N ASN A 186 -2.18 -9.06 -45.25
CA ASN A 186 -1.19 -9.71 -46.11
C ASN A 186 -1.81 -10.57 -47.23
N SER A 187 -3.14 -10.63 -47.34
CA SER A 187 -3.77 -11.29 -48.49
C SER A 187 -3.52 -10.49 -49.76
N THR A 188 -3.33 -11.21 -50.87
CA THR A 188 -3.11 -10.64 -52.20
C THR A 188 -4.39 -10.28 -52.94
N SER A 189 -5.56 -10.75 -52.48
CA SER A 189 -6.82 -10.67 -53.23
C SER A 189 -8.10 -10.51 -52.38
N ARG A 190 -7.98 -10.44 -51.06
CA ARG A 190 -9.11 -10.34 -50.12
C ARG A 190 -8.97 -9.11 -49.23
N THR A 191 -10.02 -8.29 -49.16
CA THR A 191 -10.15 -7.21 -48.16
C THR A 191 -10.55 -7.82 -46.81
N ALA A 192 -9.85 -7.45 -45.74
CA ALA A 192 -10.25 -7.78 -44.36
C ALA A 192 -11.29 -6.76 -43.88
N THR A 193 -12.38 -7.21 -43.24
CA THR A 193 -13.48 -6.31 -42.82
C THR A 193 -13.78 -6.40 -41.33
N ASN A 194 -14.14 -5.27 -40.72
CA ASN A 194 -14.51 -5.11 -39.31
C ASN A 194 -13.48 -5.70 -38.33
N VAL A 195 -12.19 -5.42 -38.53
CA VAL A 195 -11.13 -5.99 -37.68
C VAL A 195 -11.08 -5.27 -36.33
N SER A 196 -11.17 -6.04 -35.25
CA SER A 196 -11.16 -5.54 -33.86
C SER A 196 -10.51 -6.56 -32.92
N ALA A 197 -10.03 -6.13 -31.76
CA ALA A 197 -9.70 -7.02 -30.66
C ALA A 197 -10.97 -7.35 -29.86
N THR A 198 -11.08 -8.61 -29.41
CA THR A 198 -12.13 -9.03 -28.48
C THR A 198 -11.63 -8.82 -27.05
N LEU A 199 -12.18 -7.84 -26.35
CA LEU A 199 -11.89 -7.58 -24.94
C LEU A 199 -12.81 -8.40 -24.01
N PRO A 200 -12.34 -8.84 -22.83
CA PRO A 200 -13.18 -9.51 -21.83
C PRO A 200 -14.32 -8.61 -21.30
N PRO A 201 -15.46 -9.17 -20.87
CA PRO A 201 -16.58 -8.38 -20.32
C PRO A 201 -16.25 -7.59 -19.05
N ASP A 202 -15.23 -8.01 -18.30
CA ASP A 202 -14.69 -7.38 -17.10
C ASP A 202 -13.80 -6.16 -17.39
N TRP A 203 -13.34 -5.97 -18.64
CA TRP A 203 -12.57 -4.79 -19.09
C TRP A 203 -13.49 -3.60 -19.44
N GLY A 204 -14.57 -3.40 -18.70
CA GLY A 204 -15.63 -2.43 -19.02
C GLY A 204 -15.22 -0.95 -19.00
N ASP A 205 -14.02 -0.65 -18.49
CA ASP A 205 -13.43 0.69 -18.45
C ASP A 205 -12.39 0.95 -19.55
N VAL A 206 -11.92 -0.09 -20.26
CA VAL A 206 -11.00 0.02 -21.40
C VAL A 206 -11.81 0.18 -22.69
N THR A 207 -11.57 1.26 -23.42
CA THR A 207 -12.27 1.52 -24.68
C THR A 207 -11.36 1.29 -25.89
N GLN A 208 -11.94 0.76 -26.96
CA GLN A 208 -11.27 0.48 -28.23
C GLN A 208 -11.93 1.30 -29.34
N ASP A 209 -11.14 2.08 -30.06
CA ASP A 209 -11.52 2.66 -31.36
C ASP A 209 -10.94 1.81 -32.49
N ALA A 210 -11.85 1.25 -33.30
CA ALA A 210 -11.57 0.41 -34.45
C ALA A 210 -12.09 1.04 -35.76
N SER A 211 -12.44 2.33 -35.76
CA SER A 211 -13.04 3.02 -36.91
C SER A 211 -12.18 2.95 -38.19
N ASP A 212 -10.85 3.05 -38.04
CA ASP A 212 -9.87 2.90 -39.11
C ASP A 212 -9.75 1.45 -39.66
N CYS A 213 -10.18 0.45 -38.89
CA CYS A 213 -10.05 -0.98 -39.22
C CYS A 213 -11.33 -1.63 -39.78
N THR A 214 -12.29 -0.82 -40.22
CA THR A 214 -13.55 -1.30 -40.83
C THR A 214 -13.37 -2.01 -42.18
N SER A 215 -12.39 -1.60 -43.00
CA SER A 215 -12.10 -2.23 -44.30
C SER A 215 -10.63 -2.05 -44.72
N ILE A 216 -9.83 -3.11 -44.64
CA ILE A 216 -8.39 -3.12 -44.95
C ILE A 216 -8.15 -3.83 -46.28
N ALA A 217 -7.78 -3.09 -47.32
CA ALA A 217 -7.48 -3.65 -48.65
C ALA A 217 -6.24 -4.57 -48.65
N PRO A 218 -6.07 -5.47 -49.65
CA PRO A 218 -4.83 -6.22 -49.87
C PRO A 218 -3.57 -5.35 -49.80
N GLY A 219 -2.64 -5.69 -48.90
CA GLY A 219 -1.39 -4.96 -48.67
C GLY A 219 -1.50 -3.64 -47.91
N ALA A 220 -2.69 -3.24 -47.45
CA ALA A 220 -2.90 -2.04 -46.64
C ALA A 220 -2.84 -2.33 -45.12
N SER A 221 -2.77 -1.26 -44.34
CA SER A 221 -2.78 -1.31 -42.86
C SER A 221 -3.76 -0.31 -42.26
N CYS A 222 -4.19 -0.56 -41.02
CA CYS A 222 -5.00 0.33 -40.18
C CYS A 222 -4.47 0.39 -38.75
N GLN A 223 -4.95 1.34 -37.94
CA GLN A 223 -4.66 1.45 -36.51
C GLN A 223 -5.87 1.06 -35.63
N LEU A 224 -5.64 0.12 -34.72
CA LEU A 224 -6.53 -0.18 -33.60
C LEU A 224 -6.06 0.60 -32.38
N THR A 225 -6.89 1.50 -31.84
CA THR A 225 -6.51 2.40 -30.76
C THR A 225 -7.18 2.00 -29.45
N PHE A 226 -6.42 1.94 -28.36
CA PHE A 226 -6.93 1.64 -27.03
C PHE A 226 -6.77 2.85 -26.10
N THR A 227 -7.85 3.20 -25.40
CA THR A 227 -7.82 4.15 -24.29
C THR A 227 -8.02 3.37 -22.98
N PRO A 228 -7.05 3.40 -22.06
CA PRO A 228 -7.15 2.73 -20.77
C PRO A 228 -8.25 3.35 -19.90
N GLY A 229 -8.89 2.51 -19.10
CA GLY A 229 -9.65 2.96 -17.95
C GLY A 229 -8.77 3.17 -16.73
N ILE A 230 -9.38 3.18 -15.54
CA ILE A 230 -8.66 3.38 -14.26
C ILE A 230 -8.27 2.07 -13.58
N ALA A 231 -8.92 0.96 -13.90
CA ALA A 231 -8.58 -0.36 -13.36
C ALA A 231 -7.32 -0.93 -14.02
N ILE A 232 -6.61 -1.77 -13.27
CA ILE A 232 -5.53 -2.60 -13.81
C ILE A 232 -6.13 -3.92 -14.23
N HIS A 233 -5.64 -4.42 -15.35
CA HIS A 233 -6.03 -5.69 -15.92
C HIS A 233 -4.77 -6.48 -16.26
N GLU A 234 -4.66 -7.68 -15.68
CA GLU A 234 -3.52 -8.57 -15.96
C GLU A 234 -3.41 -8.91 -17.45
N ALA A 235 -2.23 -9.35 -17.87
CA ALA A 235 -1.93 -9.65 -19.26
C ALA A 235 -2.82 -10.79 -19.80
N ILE A 236 -3.80 -10.42 -20.63
CA ILE A 236 -4.67 -11.36 -21.35
C ILE A 236 -4.12 -11.69 -22.73
N THR A 237 -4.51 -12.84 -23.25
CA THR A 237 -4.41 -13.14 -24.68
C THR A 237 -5.69 -12.68 -25.39
N ALA A 238 -5.68 -11.50 -25.99
CA ALA A 238 -6.82 -10.98 -26.75
C ALA A 238 -6.74 -11.43 -28.23
N PRO A 239 -7.80 -12.03 -28.81
CA PRO A 239 -7.83 -12.35 -30.23
C PRO A 239 -8.24 -11.11 -31.04
N VAL A 240 -7.41 -10.75 -32.02
CA VAL A 240 -7.71 -9.75 -33.06
C VAL A 240 -8.22 -10.47 -34.30
N SER A 241 -9.43 -10.14 -34.74
CA SER A 241 -10.06 -10.74 -35.92
C SER A 241 -11.11 -9.81 -36.53
N GLY A 242 -11.46 -10.05 -37.80
CA GLY A 242 -12.57 -9.41 -38.49
C GLY A 242 -13.58 -10.44 -39.01
N SER A 243 -14.64 -9.95 -39.66
CA SER A 243 -15.76 -10.79 -40.14
C SER A 243 -15.37 -11.87 -41.16
N ASN A 244 -14.16 -11.81 -41.72
CA ASN A 244 -13.66 -12.72 -42.76
C ASN A 244 -12.14 -12.97 -42.67
N THR A 245 -11.52 -12.88 -41.49
CA THR A 245 -10.05 -13.02 -41.31
C THR A 245 -9.66 -14.26 -40.51
N ASN A 246 -8.37 -14.62 -40.56
CA ASN A 246 -7.78 -15.39 -39.46
C ASN A 246 -7.78 -14.58 -38.16
N SER A 247 -7.68 -15.27 -37.01
CA SER A 247 -7.44 -14.64 -35.71
C SER A 247 -5.94 -14.53 -35.45
N VAL A 248 -5.48 -13.40 -34.92
CA VAL A 248 -4.13 -13.19 -34.41
C VAL A 248 -4.21 -12.83 -32.94
N ASN A 249 -3.54 -13.60 -32.10
CA ASN A 249 -3.51 -13.38 -30.66
C ASN A 249 -2.46 -12.34 -30.30
N ILE A 250 -2.85 -11.34 -29.50
CA ILE A 250 -1.95 -10.35 -28.89
C ILE A 250 -1.92 -10.52 -27.37
N SER A 251 -0.84 -10.08 -26.73
CA SER A 251 -0.84 -9.85 -25.28
C SER A 251 -1.22 -8.40 -25.02
N LEU A 252 -2.24 -8.20 -24.18
CA LEU A 252 -2.77 -6.89 -23.79
C LEU A 252 -2.85 -6.84 -22.26
N ALA A 253 -2.27 -5.81 -21.64
CA ALA A 253 -2.37 -5.55 -20.21
C ALA A 253 -2.69 -4.06 -19.98
N VAL A 254 -3.40 -3.75 -18.89
CA VAL A 254 -3.40 -2.41 -18.31
C VAL A 254 -2.60 -2.51 -17.02
N ASP A 255 -1.32 -2.10 -17.05
CA ASP A 255 -0.37 -2.28 -15.95
C ASP A 255 0.55 -1.06 -15.80
N TYR A 256 1.21 -0.96 -14.66
CA TYR A 256 2.18 0.07 -14.35
C TYR A 256 3.53 -0.17 -15.09
N PRO A 257 4.30 0.88 -15.40
CA PRO A 257 5.62 0.72 -16.02
C PRO A 257 6.62 0.23 -14.96
N TRP A 258 7.45 -0.76 -15.26
CA TRP A 258 8.36 -1.35 -14.25
C TRP A 258 9.67 -0.56 -14.09
N ILE A 259 10.24 -0.55 -12.88
CA ILE A 259 11.44 0.21 -12.48
C ILE A 259 12.35 -0.59 -11.53
N THR A 260 13.57 -0.09 -11.33
CA THR A 260 14.58 -0.62 -10.39
C THR A 260 14.85 0.35 -9.22
N ASN A 261 15.46 -0.16 -8.15
CA ASN A 261 15.93 0.66 -7.01
C ASN A 261 17.38 1.16 -7.15
N GLY A 262 18.01 0.99 -8.31
CA GLY A 262 19.41 1.30 -8.56
C GLY A 262 19.74 1.33 -10.05
N THR A 263 20.97 1.73 -10.38
CA THR A 263 21.37 1.99 -11.77
C THR A 263 21.36 0.73 -12.62
N VAL A 264 20.57 0.75 -13.70
CA VAL A 264 20.64 -0.23 -14.79
C VAL A 264 21.77 0.19 -15.73
N TYR A 265 22.74 -0.69 -15.97
CA TYR A 265 23.84 -0.44 -16.90
C TYR A 265 23.61 -1.09 -18.27
N THR A 266 22.74 -2.10 -18.37
CA THR A 266 22.45 -2.81 -19.61
C THR A 266 21.02 -3.37 -19.62
N ILE A 267 20.43 -3.45 -20.83
CA ILE A 267 19.08 -3.96 -21.10
C ILE A 267 19.15 -4.80 -22.37
N LEU A 268 18.54 -6.00 -22.36
CA LEU A 268 18.41 -6.89 -23.50
C LEU A 268 16.98 -7.47 -23.57
N PRO A 269 16.15 -7.05 -24.54
CA PRO A 269 14.88 -7.71 -24.82
C PRO A 269 15.09 -9.10 -25.43
N ASP A 270 14.25 -10.06 -25.03
CA ASP A 270 14.11 -11.38 -25.65
C ASP A 270 12.65 -11.59 -26.09
N PRO A 271 12.30 -11.17 -27.32
CA PRO A 271 10.94 -11.31 -27.84
C PRO A 271 10.52 -12.77 -28.06
N ALA A 272 11.46 -13.71 -28.22
CA ALA A 272 11.14 -15.11 -28.50
C ALA A 272 10.58 -15.82 -27.26
N ASN A 273 10.98 -15.38 -26.06
CA ASN A 273 10.48 -15.89 -24.78
C ASN A 273 9.61 -14.87 -24.01
N ASN A 274 9.26 -13.74 -24.64
CA ASN A 274 8.51 -12.63 -24.02
C ASN A 274 9.15 -12.13 -22.69
N MET A 275 10.48 -11.97 -22.68
CA MET A 275 11.25 -11.50 -21.52
C MET A 275 12.05 -10.23 -21.82
N ILE A 276 12.42 -9.49 -20.77
CA ILE A 276 13.40 -8.41 -20.84
C ILE A 276 14.43 -8.66 -19.74
N TYR A 277 15.70 -8.81 -20.12
CA TYR A 277 16.82 -8.89 -19.19
C TYR A 277 17.34 -7.50 -18.90
N ILE A 278 17.58 -7.23 -17.61
CA ILE A 278 18.19 -5.99 -17.12
C ILE A 278 19.39 -6.34 -16.23
N GLY A 279 20.46 -5.55 -16.30
CA GLY A 279 21.68 -5.76 -15.50
C GLY A 279 22.26 -4.44 -14.99
N GLY A 280 22.71 -4.42 -13.74
CA GLY A 280 23.09 -3.18 -13.05
C GLY A 280 23.51 -3.37 -11.60
N THR A 281 23.57 -2.28 -10.83
CA THR A 281 23.80 -2.26 -9.37
C THR A 281 22.50 -2.27 -8.55
N PHE A 282 21.36 -2.48 -9.19
CA PHE A 282 20.07 -2.60 -8.51
C PHE A 282 19.93 -3.93 -7.76
N THR A 283 19.16 -3.87 -6.67
CA THR A 283 18.88 -4.98 -5.74
C THR A 283 17.38 -5.21 -5.53
N SER A 284 16.53 -4.49 -6.29
CA SER A 284 15.07 -4.59 -6.27
C SER A 284 14.48 -4.09 -7.59
N VAL A 285 13.34 -4.65 -7.98
CA VAL A 285 12.58 -4.33 -9.20
C VAL A 285 11.08 -4.31 -8.86
N GLY A 286 10.23 -3.63 -9.63
CA GLY A 286 8.77 -3.70 -9.49
C GLY A 286 8.01 -2.59 -10.24
N PRO A 287 6.67 -2.53 -10.10
CA PRO A 287 5.86 -1.49 -10.73
C PRO A 287 6.22 -0.10 -10.22
N ASN A 288 6.29 0.85 -11.15
CA ASN A 288 6.15 2.28 -10.90
C ASN A 288 4.64 2.57 -10.85
N THR A 289 3.97 2.04 -9.82
CA THR A 289 2.76 2.52 -9.13
C THR A 289 2.83 4.02 -8.81
N GLY A 290 3.24 4.82 -9.78
CA GLY A 290 4.56 5.48 -9.69
C GLY A 290 5.56 4.94 -8.68
N SER A 291 6.36 5.88 -8.20
CA SER A 291 6.97 5.76 -6.91
C SER A 291 5.86 6.10 -5.89
N GLY A 292 4.88 5.19 -5.79
CA GLY A 292 3.76 5.05 -4.84
C GLY A 292 3.34 3.56 -4.73
N ALA A 293 2.26 3.20 -3.97
CA ALA A 293 1.47 1.93 -3.97
C ALA A 293 0.66 1.66 -2.67
N PRO A 294 -0.65 1.96 -2.61
CA PRO A 294 -1.65 1.74 -0.71
C PRO A 294 -2.12 0.23 -0.81
N ILE A 295 -2.50 -0.56 0.23
CA ILE A 295 -2.58 -2.06 0.10
C ILE A 295 -3.86 -2.90 0.27
N ASP A 296 -4.09 -3.74 -0.75
CA ASP A 296 -4.94 -4.92 -0.68
C ASP A 296 -4.31 -5.98 0.23
N GLU A 297 -4.91 -6.15 1.39
CA GLU A 297 -4.40 -7.01 2.47
C GLU A 297 -4.44 -8.51 2.12
N ASN A 298 -5.17 -8.92 1.07
CA ASN A 298 -5.37 -10.32 0.70
C ASN A 298 -4.35 -10.81 -0.34
N SER A 299 -4.11 -10.00 -1.37
CA SER A 299 -3.27 -10.34 -2.53
C SER A 299 -1.80 -9.96 -2.34
N ALA A 300 -1.51 -9.00 -1.46
CA ALA A 300 -0.22 -8.34 -1.38
C ALA A 300 0.28 -7.84 -2.75
N GLN A 301 -0.64 -7.30 -3.57
CA GLN A 301 -0.37 -6.43 -4.71
C GLN A 301 -0.83 -4.98 -4.46
N PRO A 302 -0.31 -3.98 -5.19
CA PRO A 302 -0.81 -2.60 -5.13
C PRO A 302 -2.23 -2.47 -5.69
N LEU A 303 -3.09 -1.63 -5.11
CA LEU A 303 -4.38 -1.30 -5.76
C LEU A 303 -4.20 -0.31 -6.93
N ALA A 304 -5.20 -0.29 -7.82
CA ALA A 304 -5.06 0.15 -9.21
C ALA A 304 -5.53 1.58 -9.49
N ASN A 305 -6.80 1.86 -9.23
CA ASN A 305 -7.49 3.06 -9.73
C ASN A 305 -7.20 4.35 -8.92
N PHE A 306 -6.12 4.38 -8.12
CA PHE A 306 -5.79 5.54 -7.29
C PHE A 306 -4.90 6.59 -8.02
N PRO A 307 -4.86 7.86 -7.56
CA PRO A 307 -4.30 8.97 -8.35
C PRO A 307 -2.77 9.21 -8.32
N ARG A 308 -2.22 9.41 -9.53
CA ARG A 308 -0.83 9.08 -9.87
C ARG A 308 -0.04 10.26 -10.47
N VAL A 309 1.08 10.64 -9.82
CA VAL A 309 1.76 11.95 -9.98
C VAL A 309 3.29 12.32 -9.55
N ASN A 310 4.58 11.77 -9.54
CA ASN A 310 5.51 10.53 -9.38
C ASN A 310 6.17 9.95 -8.02
N ASN A 311 6.79 10.61 -7.01
CA ASN A 311 7.56 10.06 -5.84
C ASN A 311 7.50 10.69 -4.36
N GLY A 312 6.45 10.64 -3.50
CA GLY A 312 6.56 10.87 -2.00
C GLY A 312 6.04 12.09 -0.93
N ILE A 313 5.78 11.05 0.01
CA ILE A 313 4.80 10.74 1.11
C ILE A 313 5.48 10.70 2.53
N SER A 314 5.36 11.71 3.46
CA SER A 314 6.28 11.99 4.62
C SER A 314 5.79 12.16 6.12
N ALA A 315 4.86 13.05 6.53
CA ALA A 315 4.16 13.14 7.87
C ALA A 315 2.86 14.05 7.97
N VAL A 316 1.61 13.54 8.17
CA VAL A 316 0.31 14.34 8.17
C VAL A 316 -0.94 13.82 8.97
N ILE A 317 -1.23 12.53 9.29
CA ILE A 317 -2.42 11.92 10.02
C ILE A 317 -3.49 11.03 9.28
N SER A 318 -4.81 11.24 9.51
CA SER A 318 -5.92 10.23 9.54
C SER A 318 -7.34 10.81 9.28
N ASP A 319 -8.40 9.98 9.11
CA ASP A 319 -9.83 10.38 8.92
C ASP A 319 -10.92 9.51 9.63
N GLY A 320 -10.85 8.17 9.54
CA GLY A 320 -11.80 7.25 10.21
C GLY A 320 -12.90 6.59 9.36
N MET A 321 -13.08 6.97 8.09
CA MET A 321 -14.08 6.38 7.16
C MET A 321 -13.52 6.04 5.77
N GLY A 322 -12.58 6.86 5.28
CA GLY A 322 -12.36 7.10 3.86
C GLY A 322 -12.70 8.51 3.35
N GLY A 323 -13.13 9.46 4.19
CA GLY A 323 -13.22 10.89 3.86
C GLY A 323 -11.85 11.56 3.94
N TRP A 324 -10.89 11.07 3.15
CA TRP A 324 -9.48 11.11 3.51
C TRP A 324 -8.78 12.49 3.40
N TYR A 325 -8.11 12.99 4.45
CA TYR A 325 -7.30 14.22 4.43
C TYR A 325 -5.87 14.04 3.83
N ILE A 326 -5.79 13.43 2.65
CA ILE A 326 -4.59 12.97 1.91
C ILE A 326 -3.56 14.12 1.66
N GLY A 327 -2.61 14.48 2.58
CA GLY A 327 -1.57 15.53 2.31
C GLY A 327 -0.05 15.18 2.38
N GLY A 328 0.77 15.34 1.32
CA GLY A 328 2.25 15.12 1.16
C GLY A 328 3.00 15.60 -0.16
N GLY A 329 4.22 16.13 -0.09
CA GLY A 329 4.83 16.94 -1.18
C GLY A 329 5.33 16.38 -2.53
N PHE A 330 4.44 16.20 -3.52
CA PHE A 330 4.80 16.21 -4.96
C PHE A 330 5.29 17.60 -5.47
N THR A 331 5.90 17.83 -6.65
CA THR A 331 6.54 19.14 -7.02
C THR A 331 6.21 19.74 -8.41
N GLN A 332 7.16 20.04 -9.28
CA GLN A 332 7.06 21.13 -10.29
C GLN A 332 6.36 20.75 -11.62
N VAL A 333 5.02 20.61 -11.59
CA VAL A 333 4.11 20.57 -12.75
C VAL A 333 2.82 21.30 -12.37
N GLY A 334 2.09 21.84 -13.35
CA GLY A 334 0.68 22.22 -13.19
C GLY A 334 -0.22 20.98 -13.22
N GLY A 335 -0.83 20.69 -14.36
CA GLY A 335 -1.59 19.44 -14.59
C GLY A 335 -2.71 19.23 -13.56
N VAL A 336 -2.80 18.03 -12.99
CA VAL A 336 -3.84 17.57 -12.04
C VAL A 336 -4.10 18.51 -10.86
N THR A 337 -3.05 19.19 -10.36
CA THR A 337 -2.99 20.26 -9.34
C THR A 337 -4.20 20.60 -8.47
N ARG A 338 -5.43 20.87 -8.96
CA ARG A 338 -6.62 21.46 -8.27
C ARG A 338 -6.38 21.62 -6.76
N ASN A 339 -5.93 22.83 -6.36
CA ASN A 339 -4.62 23.13 -5.71
C ASN A 339 -3.93 22.02 -4.91
N ARG A 340 -2.61 22.07 -4.81
CA ARG A 340 -1.71 20.92 -4.66
C ARG A 340 -1.76 20.14 -3.30
N ILE A 341 -2.96 19.83 -2.76
CA ILE A 341 -3.28 18.97 -1.61
C ILE A 341 -3.92 17.62 -2.07
N ALA A 342 -4.64 16.82 -1.28
CA ALA A 342 -5.54 15.78 -1.74
C ALA A 342 -6.57 15.33 -0.70
N HIS A 343 -7.66 14.76 -1.22
CA HIS A 343 -8.68 13.93 -0.61
C HIS A 343 -9.40 13.24 -1.75
N ILE A 344 -9.82 12.02 -1.50
CA ILE A 344 -10.79 11.30 -2.30
C ILE A 344 -11.65 10.52 -1.29
N LEU A 345 -12.87 10.13 -1.65
CA LEU A 345 -13.68 9.30 -0.75
C LEU A 345 -13.05 7.89 -0.67
N ALA A 346 -13.63 6.97 0.10
CA ALA A 346 -13.14 5.60 0.30
C ALA A 346 -13.02 4.74 -0.99
N ASP A 347 -13.31 5.33 -2.14
CA ASP A 347 -13.79 4.78 -3.41
C ASP A 347 -12.84 5.00 -4.59
N LEU A 348 -11.80 5.81 -4.41
CA LEU A 348 -10.85 6.20 -5.44
C LEU A 348 -11.39 7.30 -6.41
N THR A 349 -12.48 8.01 -6.08
CA THR A 349 -13.10 9.09 -6.89
C THR A 349 -13.27 10.45 -6.18
N VAL A 350 -13.60 11.49 -6.96
CA VAL A 350 -13.08 12.88 -6.82
C VAL A 350 -13.83 13.82 -5.86
N ASP A 351 -13.14 14.87 -5.39
CA ASP A 351 -13.66 15.84 -4.41
C ASP A 351 -14.33 17.09 -5.03
N PRO A 352 -15.29 17.71 -4.30
CA PRO A 352 -15.75 19.08 -4.58
C PRO A 352 -15.09 20.17 -3.71
N ASN A 353 -14.85 19.92 -2.43
CA ASN A 353 -15.16 20.88 -1.35
C ASN A 353 -14.05 21.87 -0.91
N PHE A 354 -12.79 21.45 -0.88
CA PHE A 354 -11.84 21.96 0.15
C PHE A 354 -10.78 22.96 -0.41
N ASN A 355 -9.99 23.61 0.47
CA ASN A 355 -9.09 24.74 0.13
C ASN A 355 -7.64 24.90 0.75
N PRO A 356 -7.02 24.05 1.60
CA PRO A 356 -5.84 24.45 2.41
C PRO A 356 -4.43 24.63 1.76
N ASP A 357 -4.34 25.08 0.50
CA ASP A 357 -3.14 25.47 -0.27
C ASP A 357 -1.89 25.92 0.56
N SER A 358 -0.74 25.25 0.46
CA SER A 358 0.39 25.31 1.40
C SER A 358 1.72 25.95 0.89
N ASP A 359 2.76 26.00 1.74
CA ASP A 359 4.20 26.32 1.51
C ASP A 359 4.96 25.82 2.79
N GLY A 360 6.29 25.75 2.82
CA GLY A 360 7.07 25.12 3.91
C GLY A 360 6.75 23.63 4.06
N ASN A 361 6.63 23.11 5.29
CA ASN A 361 5.87 21.88 5.60
C ASN A 361 5.49 21.77 7.09
N VAL A 362 4.51 20.91 7.39
CA VAL A 362 4.26 20.29 8.71
C VAL A 362 5.56 19.98 9.45
N TYR A 363 5.68 20.41 10.71
CA TYR A 363 6.67 19.85 11.63
C TYR A 363 6.04 18.86 12.62
N ALA A 364 4.76 19.02 13.00
CA ALA A 364 3.89 17.91 13.39
C ALA A 364 2.39 18.25 13.27
N LEU A 365 1.65 17.40 12.56
CA LEU A 365 0.24 17.08 12.83
C LEU A 365 0.16 15.95 13.87
N ALA A 366 -1.01 15.71 14.45
CA ALA A 366 -1.16 14.78 15.56
C ALA A 366 -2.62 14.34 15.79
N LEU A 367 -2.83 13.28 16.57
CA LEU A 367 -4.08 12.51 16.58
C LEU A 367 -4.47 11.91 17.96
N ASN A 368 -5.28 12.62 18.77
CA ASN A 368 -6.20 12.04 19.79
C ASN A 368 -7.26 13.04 20.30
N GLY A 369 -8.32 12.58 20.96
CA GLY A 369 -9.45 13.42 21.45
C GLY A 369 -10.83 12.95 21.02
N SER A 370 -11.75 13.90 20.77
CA SER A 370 -13.17 13.65 20.48
C SER A 370 -13.82 14.77 19.65
N THR A 371 -13.01 15.42 18.82
CA THR A 371 -13.25 16.70 18.11
C THR A 371 -12.38 16.72 16.84
N VAL A 372 -12.15 17.87 16.18
CA VAL A 372 -11.16 18.02 15.09
C VAL A 372 -10.56 19.44 15.16
N TYR A 373 -9.22 19.58 15.14
CA TYR A 373 -8.48 20.85 15.23
C TYR A 373 -7.32 20.91 14.19
N ALA A 374 -6.75 22.08 13.88
CA ALA A 374 -6.16 22.30 12.54
C ALA A 374 -4.74 21.82 12.29
N GLY A 375 -4.45 21.60 11.00
CA GLY A 375 -3.10 21.59 10.37
C GLY A 375 -2.34 22.92 10.44
N GLY A 376 -2.52 23.69 11.51
CA GLY A 376 -2.15 25.10 11.59
C GLY A 376 -0.66 25.36 11.84
N THR A 377 0.19 25.12 10.84
CA THR A 377 1.66 25.22 10.99
C THR A 377 2.39 26.45 10.40
N PHE A 378 1.77 27.59 10.09
CA PHE A 378 1.29 27.93 8.71
C PHE A 378 1.25 29.42 8.38
N SER A 379 1.39 29.76 7.07
CA SER A 379 1.40 31.14 6.53
C SER A 379 0.49 31.45 5.29
N ASN A 380 -0.72 30.87 5.19
CA ASN A 380 -1.79 31.10 4.17
C ASN A 380 -3.09 30.43 4.74
N ILE A 381 -4.35 30.92 4.58
CA ILE A 381 -5.67 30.23 4.89
C ILE A 381 -6.95 31.11 4.64
N GLY A 382 -7.27 31.52 3.41
CA GLY A 382 -8.46 32.31 3.03
C GLY A 382 -8.78 33.58 3.85
N GLY A 383 -8.20 34.74 3.54
CA GLY A 383 -8.47 36.01 4.26
C GLY A 383 -7.30 37.00 4.27
N GLN A 384 -6.68 37.24 5.44
CA GLN A 384 -5.45 38.06 5.57
C GLN A 384 -4.26 37.32 6.19
N SER A 385 -4.33 36.80 7.42
CA SER A 385 -3.26 36.02 8.10
C SER A 385 -3.74 35.28 9.38
N ARG A 386 -4.97 35.57 9.82
CA ARG A 386 -5.81 34.89 10.79
C ARG A 386 -5.22 34.52 12.15
N ASN A 387 -4.21 35.24 12.60
CA ASN A 387 -3.14 34.67 13.42
C ASN A 387 -3.58 34.09 14.78
N ASN A 388 -3.07 32.89 15.10
CA ASN A 388 -3.46 32.07 16.27
C ASN A 388 -4.93 31.60 16.24
N ILE A 389 -5.51 31.27 17.40
CA ILE A 389 -6.62 30.29 17.49
C ILE A 389 -7.93 30.74 16.83
N ALA A 390 -8.60 29.78 16.20
CA ALA A 390 -9.77 30.00 15.35
C ALA A 390 -10.56 28.68 15.27
N ALA A 391 -11.85 28.67 15.63
CA ALA A 391 -12.76 27.51 15.48
C ALA A 391 -13.82 27.82 14.40
N LEU A 392 -14.17 26.84 13.57
CA LEU A 392 -14.63 27.06 12.18
C LEU A 392 -16.01 26.44 11.89
N ASN A 393 -16.41 26.30 10.62
CA ASN A 393 -17.65 25.58 10.26
C ASN A 393 -17.60 24.80 8.91
N ALA A 394 -18.19 23.61 8.87
CA ALA A 394 -18.74 22.85 7.72
C ALA A 394 -17.84 22.46 6.51
N SER A 395 -17.24 21.27 6.57
CA SER A 395 -16.78 20.40 5.46
C SER A 395 -15.69 20.89 4.48
N THR A 396 -15.00 22.00 4.76
CA THR A 396 -14.29 22.80 3.72
C THR A 396 -13.23 23.81 4.21
N GLY A 397 -13.56 24.50 5.32
CA GLY A 397 -13.65 25.96 5.51
C GLY A 397 -13.86 26.37 7.00
N LEU A 398 -14.47 27.48 7.45
CA LEU A 398 -15.09 28.70 6.90
C LEU A 398 -14.93 29.83 7.97
N ALA A 399 -15.07 31.12 7.59
CA ALA A 399 -14.69 32.28 8.43
C ALA A 399 -15.85 33.06 9.11
N THR A 400 -15.58 33.71 10.25
CA THR A 400 -16.53 34.48 11.10
C THR A 400 -15.89 35.80 11.64
N SER A 401 -15.90 36.11 12.95
CA SER A 401 -15.32 37.36 13.51
C SER A 401 -15.07 37.37 15.04
N TRP A 402 -13.80 37.44 15.45
CA TRP A 402 -13.25 37.86 16.75
C TRP A 402 -11.91 38.62 16.53
N ASN A 403 -11.25 39.22 17.54
CA ASN A 403 -9.83 39.67 17.42
C ASN A 403 -9.12 40.07 18.75
N PRO A 404 -8.00 39.43 19.14
CA PRO A 404 -7.05 39.88 20.18
C PRO A 404 -5.65 40.22 19.59
N ASP A 405 -4.52 39.81 20.21
CA ASP A 405 -3.17 39.94 19.62
C ASP A 405 -2.23 38.72 19.85
N ALA A 406 -1.71 38.11 18.78
CA ALA A 406 -0.96 36.84 18.73
C ALA A 406 -0.38 36.55 17.32
N ASN A 407 0.78 35.85 17.16
CA ASN A 407 1.37 35.56 15.82
C ASN A 407 2.35 34.36 15.67
N ASP A 408 3.64 34.47 16.06
CA ASP A 408 4.79 33.83 15.35
C ASP A 408 5.09 32.30 15.62
N ILE A 409 5.93 31.71 14.74
CA ILE A 409 6.15 30.29 14.35
C ILE A 409 6.09 29.20 15.42
N VAL A 410 5.51 28.02 15.11
CA VAL A 410 5.38 26.81 15.97
C VAL A 410 6.42 25.71 15.67
N ARG A 411 6.38 24.59 16.41
CA ARG A 411 7.24 23.40 16.23
C ARG A 411 6.50 22.06 16.17
N THR A 412 5.43 21.85 16.96
CA THR A 412 4.63 20.61 17.01
C THR A 412 3.28 20.88 17.69
N LEU A 413 2.37 19.90 17.75
CA LEU A 413 1.13 19.93 18.54
C LEU A 413 0.57 18.51 18.73
N ALA A 414 -0.51 18.37 19.52
CA ALA A 414 -1.40 17.20 19.63
C ALA A 414 -2.72 17.58 20.33
N SER A 415 -3.69 16.66 20.43
CA SER A 415 -4.97 16.86 21.14
C SER A 415 -5.30 15.61 21.97
N SER A 416 -6.09 15.74 23.05
CA SER A 416 -6.79 14.61 23.69
C SER A 416 -7.99 15.00 24.57
N GLY A 417 -8.62 16.16 24.34
CA GLY A 417 -9.62 16.72 25.25
C GLY A 417 -10.13 18.10 24.85
N ASN A 418 -10.44 18.95 25.85
CA ASN A 418 -11.33 20.13 25.75
C ASN A 418 -10.66 21.49 25.49
N ILE A 419 -9.54 21.80 26.15
CA ILE A 419 -8.91 23.14 26.10
C ILE A 419 -8.38 23.44 24.68
N ILE A 420 -8.50 24.69 24.23
CA ILE A 420 -7.86 25.17 23.00
C ILE A 420 -6.52 25.81 23.43
N TYR A 421 -5.47 24.99 23.49
CA TYR A 421 -4.25 25.14 24.32
C TYR A 421 -3.36 26.40 24.15
N ALA A 422 -3.72 27.41 23.35
CA ALA A 422 -2.85 28.55 23.02
C ALA A 422 -2.68 29.49 24.22
N GLY A 423 -1.56 29.51 24.95
CA GLY A 423 -0.28 28.86 24.66
C GLY A 423 0.67 29.72 23.83
N GLY A 424 0.41 31.03 23.78
CA GLY A 424 1.14 32.01 22.98
C GLY A 424 2.57 32.29 23.44
N ALA A 425 3.14 33.38 22.92
CA ALA A 425 4.57 33.71 23.04
C ALA A 425 4.82 35.23 23.06
N PHE A 426 3.99 35.98 23.78
CA PHE A 426 3.63 37.36 23.48
C PHE A 426 3.74 38.33 24.70
N THR A 427 4.18 39.58 24.42
CA THR A 427 5.11 40.46 25.19
C THR A 427 4.78 41.01 26.60
N ASN A 428 4.88 42.33 26.90
CA ASN A 428 5.04 43.48 25.99
C ASN A 428 4.26 44.80 26.35
N ILE A 429 2.92 44.78 26.41
CA ILE A 429 2.10 46.03 26.46
C ILE A 429 2.08 46.79 27.82
N GLY A 430 2.78 46.32 28.84
CA GLY A 430 2.66 46.86 30.20
C GLY A 430 1.28 46.62 30.84
N GLY A 431 0.95 47.37 31.90
CA GLY A 431 -0.32 47.22 32.63
C GLY A 431 -0.38 45.93 33.45
N GLN A 432 -1.14 44.94 32.95
CA GLN A 432 -1.09 43.55 33.44
C GLN A 432 0.31 42.94 33.29
N ALA A 433 0.63 41.80 33.90
CA ALA A 433 2.01 41.29 34.00
C ALA A 433 2.18 39.81 33.64
N ARG A 434 1.65 39.37 32.48
CA ARG A 434 1.56 37.95 32.10
C ARG A 434 2.82 37.43 31.40
N ASN A 435 2.81 36.12 31.11
CA ASN A 435 4.03 35.35 30.87
C ASN A 435 3.98 34.30 29.73
N SER A 436 2.99 34.24 28.82
CA SER A 436 2.95 33.27 27.68
C SER A 436 2.89 31.75 27.95
N ILE A 437 1.69 31.25 28.29
CA ILE A 437 1.15 29.87 28.19
C ILE A 437 -0.37 30.09 28.02
N ALA A 438 -1.27 29.40 28.73
CA ALA A 438 -2.61 29.94 29.03
C ALA A 438 -3.22 29.31 30.30
N ALA A 439 -4.43 29.76 30.66
CA ALA A 439 -5.55 28.85 30.84
C ALA A 439 -6.63 29.23 29.80
N LEU A 440 -7.18 28.24 29.07
CA LEU A 440 -7.99 28.50 27.87
C LEU A 440 -9.05 27.41 27.61
N ASP A 441 -9.96 27.28 28.58
CA ASP A 441 -11.32 26.87 28.26
C ASP A 441 -12.08 28.04 27.60
N THR A 442 -13.23 27.71 27.01
CA THR A 442 -14.04 28.45 26.02
C THR A 442 -13.94 29.98 25.86
N SER A 443 -14.28 30.79 26.88
CA SER A 443 -14.84 32.14 26.66
C SER A 443 -14.14 33.33 27.35
N THR A 444 -14.67 33.84 28.47
CA THR A 444 -14.26 35.13 29.08
C THR A 444 -14.37 35.11 30.61
N GLY A 445 -13.23 35.18 31.28
CA GLY A 445 -13.12 35.11 32.74
C GLY A 445 -13.52 36.39 33.49
N LEU A 446 -13.56 36.40 34.83
CA LEU A 446 -12.92 35.48 35.81
C LEU A 446 -11.38 35.51 35.77
N ALA A 447 -10.73 34.87 36.75
CA ALA A 447 -9.27 34.85 36.94
C ALA A 447 -8.83 33.61 37.73
N GLU A 448 -7.54 33.29 37.70
CA GLU A 448 -6.91 32.25 38.54
C GLU A 448 -5.49 32.69 38.97
N LEU A 449 -4.93 32.09 40.02
CA LEU A 449 -3.51 32.18 40.38
C LEU A 449 -2.57 31.75 39.24
N TRP A 450 -2.98 30.81 38.37
CA TRP A 450 -2.24 30.02 37.36
C TRP A 450 -1.29 30.74 36.36
N ASN A 451 -0.39 31.60 36.83
CA ASN A 451 0.73 32.14 36.08
C ASN A 451 2.06 31.70 36.74
N PRO A 452 2.91 30.83 36.12
CA PRO A 452 4.06 30.15 36.82
C PRO A 452 5.70 30.49 37.02
N ASN A 453 7.30 31.94 36.18
CA ASN A 453 7.66 33.23 35.41
C ASN A 453 9.08 33.04 34.77
N ALA A 454 9.74 34.05 34.19
CA ALA A 454 11.18 34.08 33.81
C ALA A 454 12.18 33.19 34.60
N THR A 455 13.03 32.38 33.94
CA THR A 455 14.15 31.61 34.58
C THR A 455 14.35 30.13 34.18
N GLY A 456 14.26 29.68 32.92
CA GLY A 456 14.21 28.24 32.58
C GLY A 456 13.89 27.95 31.09
N GLY A 457 13.23 26.85 30.74
CA GLY A 457 13.03 26.42 29.33
C GLY A 457 11.67 26.75 28.67
N THR A 458 11.23 25.88 27.75
CA THR A 458 9.91 25.85 27.07
C THR A 458 9.34 24.40 26.96
N VAL A 459 8.70 24.04 25.83
CA VAL A 459 7.76 22.92 25.62
C VAL A 459 7.76 22.54 24.11
N ASN A 460 7.91 21.27 23.64
CA ASN A 460 8.14 21.05 22.17
C ASN A 460 7.80 19.69 21.43
N VAL A 461 7.37 18.55 22.03
CA VAL A 461 6.94 17.31 21.29
C VAL A 461 5.92 16.46 22.10
N LEU A 462 5.37 15.30 21.68
CA LEU A 462 4.24 14.64 22.42
C LEU A 462 4.00 13.12 22.23
N ALA A 463 3.44 12.44 23.25
CA ALA A 463 2.73 11.14 23.22
C ALA A 463 2.00 10.83 24.57
N ILE A 464 0.68 10.56 24.58
CA ILE A 464 -0.13 10.59 25.83
C ILE A 464 0.07 9.41 26.81
N SER A 465 -0.05 9.71 28.11
CA SER A 465 -0.76 8.88 29.11
C SER A 465 -1.34 9.70 30.29
N GLY A 466 -1.49 11.03 30.16
CA GLY A 466 -1.97 11.90 31.26
C GLY A 466 -2.04 13.42 30.96
N SER A 467 -1.21 14.21 31.66
CA SER A 467 -1.43 15.65 31.94
C SER A 467 -0.19 16.56 31.92
N THR A 468 1.01 16.01 31.71
CA THR A 468 2.26 16.62 32.20
C THR A 468 3.01 17.58 31.27
N VAL A 469 3.59 18.65 31.82
CA VAL A 469 4.56 19.55 31.16
C VAL A 469 5.99 18.94 31.20
N TYR A 470 6.08 17.66 30.83
CA TYR A 470 7.23 16.76 30.88
C TYR A 470 8.14 16.92 29.64
N ALA A 471 9.07 17.89 29.69
CA ALA A 471 9.91 18.33 28.56
C ALA A 471 11.25 17.60 28.34
N GLY A 472 12.02 18.03 27.33
CA GLY A 472 13.38 17.53 27.07
C GLY A 472 14.24 18.48 26.22
N GLY A 473 15.52 18.15 26.05
CA GLY A 473 16.50 18.95 25.30
C GLY A 473 17.23 20.04 26.10
N SER A 474 16.50 21.01 26.68
CA SER A 474 17.15 22.26 27.18
C SER A 474 16.90 22.66 28.65
N PHE A 475 15.72 22.42 29.24
CA PHE A 475 15.28 22.93 30.56
C PHE A 475 16.14 22.44 31.76
N THR A 476 16.68 23.35 32.59
CA THR A 476 17.54 22.96 33.73
C THR A 476 17.63 23.94 34.91
N PHE A 477 16.56 24.69 35.18
CA PHE A 477 16.53 25.73 36.22
C PHE A 477 15.07 25.88 36.72
N ILE A 478 14.86 26.16 38.02
CA ILE A 478 13.53 26.47 38.59
C ILE A 478 13.60 27.51 39.72
N GLY A 479 12.47 27.88 40.32
CA GLY A 479 12.31 29.03 41.21
C GLY A 479 12.92 28.87 42.61
N GLY A 480 14.23 28.85 42.72
CA GLY A 480 15.00 28.81 43.97
C GLY A 480 15.00 27.46 44.70
N GLN A 481 13.85 26.80 44.78
CA GLN A 481 13.72 25.43 45.28
C GLN A 481 14.55 24.46 44.43
N THR A 482 15.09 23.41 45.07
CA THR A 482 16.23 22.64 44.56
C THR A 482 15.85 21.56 43.55
N ARG A 483 15.36 21.99 42.37
CA ARG A 483 15.14 21.15 41.17
C ARG A 483 15.80 21.83 39.97
N ASN A 484 16.39 21.02 39.08
CA ASN A 484 17.52 21.45 38.27
C ASN A 484 17.28 21.08 36.80
N ARG A 485 18.15 20.35 36.08
CA ARG A 485 17.69 19.55 34.91
C ARG A 485 16.45 18.76 35.30
N ILE A 486 15.56 18.54 34.34
CA ILE A 486 14.43 17.61 34.49
C ILE A 486 13.32 18.16 35.42
N ALA A 487 13.38 19.44 35.81
CA ALA A 487 12.35 20.14 36.61
C ALA A 487 11.21 20.72 35.74
N ALA A 488 9.99 20.20 35.93
CA ALA A 488 8.82 20.35 35.06
C ALA A 488 7.67 21.21 35.65
N LEU A 489 6.48 21.12 35.05
CA LEU A 489 5.20 21.55 35.62
C LEU A 489 4.10 20.48 35.39
N ASP A 490 3.01 20.52 36.17
CA ASP A 490 1.71 19.84 36.00
C ASP A 490 0.71 20.50 36.98
N THR A 491 -0.55 20.75 36.60
CA THR A 491 -1.70 21.20 37.41
C THR A 491 -1.62 22.41 38.38
N GLY A 492 -0.53 22.77 39.06
CA GLY A 492 -0.55 23.76 40.17
C GLY A 492 0.79 24.41 40.56
N THR A 493 1.22 24.27 41.83
CA THR A 493 2.34 25.00 42.46
C THR A 493 3.43 24.17 43.17
N GLY A 494 3.28 22.85 43.36
CA GLY A 494 4.40 21.93 43.68
C GLY A 494 4.10 20.72 44.61
N ALA A 495 4.43 19.49 44.24
CA ALA A 495 4.51 18.37 45.19
C ALA A 495 5.74 17.49 44.93
N ALA A 496 6.00 17.25 43.65
CA ALA A 496 7.13 16.52 43.09
C ALA A 496 7.13 15.01 43.34
N SER A 497 6.52 14.33 42.37
CA SER A 497 7.02 13.16 41.68
C SER A 497 8.51 13.26 41.30
N THR A 498 9.05 12.16 40.78
CA THR A 498 10.25 11.56 41.37
C THR A 498 11.31 11.07 40.35
N TRP A 499 12.33 10.30 40.82
CA TRP A 499 13.62 9.94 40.17
C TRP A 499 14.77 10.95 40.28
N ASN A 500 16.00 10.42 40.23
CA ASN A 500 17.35 11.03 40.34
C ASN A 500 18.49 9.95 40.34
N PRO A 501 19.11 9.29 41.42
CA PRO A 501 20.63 8.43 40.63
C PRO A 501 21.37 9.05 39.44
N ASN A 502 21.64 10.35 39.56
CA ASN A 502 22.09 11.26 38.51
C ASN A 502 23.47 10.89 37.94
N ALA A 503 23.46 10.09 36.86
CA ALA A 503 24.08 10.59 35.64
C ALA A 503 23.05 11.43 34.83
N ASP A 504 23.40 11.89 33.64
CA ASP A 504 22.75 13.03 32.97
C ASP A 504 21.75 12.67 31.87
N ASN A 505 22.16 11.77 30.99
CA ASN A 505 21.51 11.55 29.70
C ASN A 505 20.26 10.66 29.82
N LEU A 506 19.06 11.23 29.89
CA LEU A 506 18.23 11.51 28.70
C LEU A 506 16.89 12.21 29.07
N VAL A 507 15.71 11.77 28.57
CA VAL A 507 14.38 12.45 28.46
C VAL A 507 14.12 13.30 27.18
N MET A 508 13.25 12.80 26.27
CA MET A 508 12.51 13.55 25.24
C MET A 508 11.33 12.71 24.68
N SER A 509 11.59 11.82 23.70
CA SER A 509 10.57 11.12 22.90
C SER A 509 10.27 9.72 23.46
N ILE A 510 9.00 9.30 23.41
CA ILE A 510 8.38 8.27 24.28
C ILE A 510 7.17 7.61 23.57
N ALA A 511 6.98 6.29 23.71
CA ALA A 511 5.65 5.65 23.64
C ALA A 511 5.40 4.77 24.86
N ILE A 512 4.12 4.53 25.18
CA ILE A 512 3.63 3.98 26.45
C ILE A 512 2.72 2.77 26.21
N ASN A 513 2.79 1.76 27.08
CA ASN A 513 1.95 0.55 27.08
C ASN A 513 1.75 0.01 28.53
N GLY A 514 1.45 0.91 29.49
CA GLY A 514 1.50 0.67 30.96
C GLY A 514 2.56 1.56 31.67
N SER A 515 3.00 1.25 32.91
CA SER A 515 3.82 2.14 33.79
C SER A 515 5.38 2.06 33.95
N THR A 516 6.12 0.96 33.68
CA THR A 516 7.64 0.94 33.69
C THR A 516 8.17 2.04 32.79
N VAL A 517 9.42 2.45 32.92
CA VAL A 517 10.14 3.16 31.86
C VAL A 517 11.29 2.29 31.35
N TYR A 518 11.46 2.04 30.03
CA TYR A 518 12.60 1.25 29.49
C TYR A 518 13.84 2.08 29.16
N ALA A 519 13.63 3.36 28.82
CA ALA A 519 14.61 4.45 28.79
C ALA A 519 16.10 4.05 28.70
N GLY A 520 16.56 3.69 27.50
CA GLY A 520 17.98 3.64 27.20
C GLY A 520 18.53 5.05 27.16
N GLY A 521 19.36 5.37 28.14
CA GLY A 521 20.03 6.65 28.23
C GLY A 521 21.30 6.70 27.38
N SER A 522 22.04 7.79 27.54
CA SER A 522 23.41 7.95 27.07
C SER A 522 24.34 8.21 28.28
N PHE A 523 23.95 7.59 29.41
CA PHE A 523 24.13 8.02 30.80
C PHE A 523 25.09 7.07 31.53
N THR A 524 25.89 7.60 32.47
CA THR A 524 26.94 6.82 33.17
C THR A 524 26.90 6.93 34.70
N PHE A 525 27.90 7.51 35.36
CA PHE A 525 28.57 6.88 36.50
C PHE A 525 28.11 7.33 37.91
N ILE A 526 27.29 6.53 38.62
CA ILE A 526 27.14 6.62 40.10
C ILE A 526 27.10 5.24 40.81
N GLY A 527 27.67 5.14 42.01
CA GLY A 527 27.73 3.90 42.81
C GLY A 527 28.65 2.80 42.24
N GLY A 528 29.13 1.90 43.09
CA GLY A 528 30.14 0.90 42.72
C GLY A 528 29.57 -0.38 42.10
N GLN A 529 29.80 -0.62 40.82
CA GLN A 529 29.57 -1.93 40.17
C GLN A 529 30.37 -2.03 38.87
N THR A 530 30.71 -3.23 38.43
CA THR A 530 31.31 -3.50 37.12
C THR A 530 30.31 -4.23 36.21
N ARG A 531 29.70 -3.48 35.28
CA ARG A 531 28.89 -3.96 34.14
C ARG A 531 28.68 -2.84 33.11
N ASN A 532 28.02 -3.16 31.98
CA ASN A 532 27.92 -2.30 30.79
C ASN A 532 26.51 -1.69 30.50
N SER A 533 26.46 -0.59 29.73
CA SER A 533 25.33 -0.01 28.95
C SER A 533 24.01 0.39 29.66
N ILE A 534 22.90 -0.37 29.56
CA ILE A 534 21.54 0.07 29.96
C ILE A 534 21.12 -0.43 31.36
N ALA A 535 20.35 0.39 32.09
CA ALA A 535 20.31 0.39 33.56
C ALA A 535 19.10 -0.25 34.26
N ALA A 536 17.89 0.01 33.74
CA ALA A 536 16.44 -0.29 34.16
C ALA A 536 16.53 -0.45 35.76
N LEU A 537 16.34 0.66 36.51
CA LEU A 537 17.02 0.95 37.78
C LEU A 537 16.17 1.61 38.88
N ASP A 538 14.95 2.03 38.59
CA ASP A 538 14.06 2.84 39.43
C ASP A 538 14.56 4.25 39.86
N SER A 539 13.99 4.79 40.94
CA SER A 539 13.73 6.22 41.14
C SER A 539 13.93 6.70 42.58
N SER A 540 14.21 5.78 43.50
CA SER A 540 13.59 5.79 44.84
C SER A 540 14.52 5.46 46.02
N GLY A 541 15.77 5.07 45.79
CA GLY A 541 16.70 4.70 46.85
C GLY A 541 18.06 4.24 46.34
N THR A 542 18.72 3.29 47.02
CA THR A 542 20.01 2.73 46.60
C THR A 542 20.04 1.22 46.77
N GLY A 543 20.40 0.49 45.71
CA GLY A 543 20.26 -0.97 45.72
C GLY A 543 20.45 -1.67 44.35
N PRO A 544 19.84 -2.86 44.16
CA PRO A 544 20.31 -3.86 43.20
C PRO A 544 19.82 -3.76 41.74
N ALA A 545 18.96 -2.83 41.33
CA ALA A 545 18.53 -2.57 39.94
C ALA A 545 17.90 -3.71 39.08
N LEU A 546 16.78 -4.31 39.53
CA LEU A 546 15.88 -5.23 38.77
C LEU A 546 16.49 -6.28 37.81
N SER A 547 16.06 -6.36 36.54
CA SER A 547 15.80 -7.65 35.86
C SER A 547 16.17 -7.83 34.36
N TRP A 548 16.55 -6.81 33.59
CA TRP A 548 16.85 -6.94 32.14
C TRP A 548 18.32 -6.72 31.66
N ASN A 549 18.96 -7.85 31.25
CA ASN A 549 21.24 -8.90 29.20
C ASN A 549 21.55 -8.33 27.74
N PRO A 550 20.75 -8.52 26.64
CA PRO A 550 20.65 -7.74 25.39
C PRO A 550 21.20 -6.31 25.32
N ASN A 551 20.58 -5.40 24.57
CA ASN A 551 20.82 -3.97 24.63
C ASN A 551 19.69 -3.25 23.92
N ALA A 552 19.64 -1.93 24.06
CA ALA A 552 18.70 -1.14 23.28
C ALA A 552 19.20 0.28 22.96
N ASN A 553 19.74 1.02 23.94
CA ASN A 553 20.06 2.45 23.87
C ASN A 553 20.63 2.97 22.50
N SER A 554 19.78 3.45 21.57
CA SER A 554 20.25 4.17 20.37
C SER A 554 19.23 5.15 19.73
N THR A 555 19.61 5.88 18.67
CA THR A 555 18.93 7.06 18.09
C THR A 555 17.68 6.76 17.24
N VAL A 556 16.65 6.12 17.81
CA VAL A 556 15.28 6.08 17.24
C VAL A 556 14.71 7.50 17.07
N ARG A 557 13.71 7.70 16.20
CA ARG A 557 12.88 8.94 16.19
C ARG A 557 11.37 8.70 16.34
N THR A 558 10.93 7.45 16.38
CA THR A 558 9.52 7.04 16.21
C THR A 558 9.19 5.76 16.98
N ILE A 559 7.99 5.68 17.56
CA ILE A 559 7.67 4.66 18.57
C ILE A 559 6.16 4.40 18.58
N ILE A 560 5.72 3.13 18.61
CA ILE A 560 4.32 2.71 18.75
C ILE A 560 4.17 1.47 19.66
N PRO A 561 2.95 1.11 20.14
CA PRO A 561 2.70 -0.11 20.94
C PRO A 561 2.47 -1.38 20.10
N GLY A 562 2.39 -2.54 20.76
CA GLY A 562 1.97 -3.84 20.20
C GLY A 562 1.83 -4.90 21.32
N ASN A 563 1.03 -5.95 21.14
CA ASN A 563 0.64 -6.84 22.26
C ASN A 563 1.79 -7.75 22.74
N SER A 564 2.17 -8.75 21.93
CA SER A 564 3.34 -9.62 22.15
C SER A 564 4.58 -9.15 21.39
N THR A 565 4.35 -8.35 20.35
CA THR A 565 5.28 -8.07 19.28
C THR A 565 4.99 -6.64 18.84
N VAL A 566 6.03 -5.81 18.82
CA VAL A 566 6.02 -4.37 18.60
C VAL A 566 7.09 -4.06 17.54
N TYR A 567 7.29 -2.79 17.21
CA TYR A 567 8.16 -2.36 16.12
C TYR A 567 8.69 -0.95 16.42
N VAL A 568 9.93 -0.64 16.04
CA VAL A 568 10.39 0.76 15.84
C VAL A 568 11.32 0.81 14.62
N GLY A 569 11.85 1.99 14.28
CA GLY A 569 12.77 2.18 13.15
C GLY A 569 13.97 3.05 13.51
N GLY A 570 15.06 2.88 12.75
CA GLY A 570 16.21 3.78 12.78
C GLY A 570 17.40 3.31 11.94
N ASP A 571 18.60 3.33 12.54
CA ASP A 571 19.91 3.38 11.85
C ASP A 571 21.03 2.41 12.40
N PHE A 572 20.79 1.18 12.95
CA PHE A 572 21.66 0.57 14.01
C PHE A 572 21.91 -0.99 14.09
N ALA A 573 22.97 -1.51 13.48
CA ALA A 573 23.54 -2.89 13.52
C ALA A 573 22.78 -4.19 13.91
N SER A 574 23.15 -4.86 15.02
CA SER A 574 22.59 -6.12 15.53
C SER A 574 22.95 -6.31 17.02
N ILE A 575 22.36 -7.30 17.69
CA ILE A 575 22.86 -7.94 18.92
C ILE A 575 22.52 -9.44 18.84
N GLY A 576 23.26 -10.33 19.50
CA GLY A 576 23.06 -11.79 19.44
C GLY A 576 23.12 -12.36 18.03
N GLY A 577 23.95 -11.76 17.18
CA GLY A 577 24.01 -11.99 15.75
C GLY A 577 22.78 -11.59 14.94
N GLN A 578 21.68 -11.05 15.54
CA GLN A 578 20.48 -10.76 14.77
C GLN A 578 20.60 -9.42 14.04
N THR A 579 21.27 -9.49 12.88
CA THR A 579 21.11 -8.52 11.81
C THR A 579 19.62 -8.42 11.51
N ARG A 580 19.07 -7.27 11.83
CA ARG A 580 17.97 -6.71 11.06
C ARG A 580 18.56 -5.50 10.35
N ASN A 581 17.91 -4.93 9.33
CA ASN A 581 18.42 -3.68 8.76
C ASN A 581 17.37 -2.59 8.87
N TYR A 582 17.71 -1.58 9.67
CA TYR A 582 16.99 -0.33 9.89
C TYR A 582 15.55 -0.43 10.42
N ILE A 583 14.96 -1.63 10.49
CA ILE A 583 13.64 -1.96 11.05
C ILE A 583 13.56 -3.42 11.55
N ALA A 584 12.92 -3.70 12.71
CA ALA A 584 12.58 -5.05 13.19
C ALA A 584 11.58 -5.11 14.36
N ALA A 585 11.33 -6.34 14.86
CA ALA A 585 10.55 -6.68 16.05
C ALA A 585 11.32 -7.57 17.07
N LEU A 586 10.91 -7.60 18.35
CA LEU A 586 11.33 -8.62 19.34
C LEU A 586 10.25 -9.02 20.38
N ASP A 587 10.24 -10.30 20.75
CA ASP A 587 9.22 -10.97 21.58
C ASP A 587 9.13 -10.40 23.03
N ALA A 588 7.91 -10.03 23.42
CA ALA A 588 7.57 -9.47 24.74
C ALA A 588 7.60 -10.47 25.90
N SER A 589 7.90 -11.75 25.68
CA SER A 589 7.99 -12.79 26.72
C SER A 589 9.43 -13.26 26.97
N THR A 590 10.06 -13.89 25.98
CA THR A 590 11.41 -14.49 26.03
C THR A 590 12.46 -13.73 25.23
N GLY A 591 12.06 -12.68 24.51
CA GLY A 591 12.96 -11.69 23.91
C GLY A 591 13.50 -11.97 22.53
N GLN A 592 13.06 -13.03 21.85
CA GLN A 592 13.55 -13.34 20.51
C GLN A 592 13.45 -12.10 19.61
N ALA A 593 14.56 -11.59 19.06
CA ALA A 593 14.46 -10.77 17.86
C ALA A 593 13.69 -11.58 16.83
N GLU A 594 12.51 -11.11 16.48
CA GLU A 594 11.56 -11.99 15.80
C GLU A 594 12.13 -12.38 14.44
N PRO A 595 11.75 -13.56 13.90
CA PRO A 595 12.05 -13.94 12.52
C PRO A 595 11.66 -12.87 11.49
N TRP A 596 10.75 -11.97 11.87
CA TRP A 596 10.39 -10.70 11.25
C TRP A 596 11.64 -9.87 10.86
N ASN A 597 12.10 -10.02 9.62
CA ASN A 597 13.26 -9.30 9.07
C ASN A 597 12.92 -8.61 7.73
N PRO A 598 12.40 -7.37 7.77
CA PRO A 598 12.13 -6.63 6.56
C PRO A 598 13.41 -6.17 5.87
N ASN A 599 14.52 -5.95 6.59
CA ASN A 599 15.81 -5.64 5.99
C ASN A 599 15.78 -4.41 5.03
N ALA A 600 15.52 -3.22 5.57
CA ALA A 600 15.59 -1.96 4.84
C ALA A 600 17.04 -1.57 4.50
N ASN A 601 17.26 -0.81 3.41
CA ASN A 601 18.62 -0.50 2.93
C ASN A 601 19.19 0.85 3.41
N SER A 602 18.38 1.73 4.01
CA SER A 602 18.80 2.96 4.68
C SER A 602 17.80 3.29 5.82
N ILE A 603 18.00 4.41 6.51
CA ILE A 603 17.41 4.76 7.81
C ILE A 603 15.87 4.70 7.82
N VAL A 604 15.24 4.28 8.92
CA VAL A 604 13.78 4.33 9.11
C VAL A 604 13.45 5.33 10.23
N THR A 605 12.95 6.51 9.88
CA THR A 605 12.69 7.61 10.82
C THR A 605 11.27 7.65 11.39
N ALA A 606 10.32 6.89 10.84
CA ALA A 606 8.91 6.86 11.21
C ALA A 606 8.36 5.44 11.24
N LEU A 607 7.51 5.07 12.19
CA LEU A 607 6.69 3.85 12.18
C LEU A 607 5.24 4.15 12.58
N ALA A 608 4.32 3.32 12.11
CA ALA A 608 2.94 3.21 12.59
C ALA A 608 2.49 1.74 12.54
N LEU A 609 1.60 1.32 13.44
CA LEU A 609 0.98 -0.01 13.43
C LEU A 609 -0.54 0.15 13.29
N SER A 610 -1.15 -0.55 12.34
CA SER A 610 -2.61 -0.70 12.25
C SER A 610 -2.96 -2.14 11.88
N GLY A 611 -3.87 -2.76 12.63
CA GLY A 611 -4.29 -4.15 12.41
C GLY A 611 -3.11 -5.12 12.28
N SER A 612 -2.95 -5.68 11.08
CA SER A 612 -1.88 -6.64 10.75
C SER A 612 -0.68 -6.03 10.01
N THR A 613 -0.58 -4.69 9.94
CA THR A 613 0.42 -3.99 9.10
C THR A 613 1.21 -2.94 9.88
N VAL A 614 2.54 -3.02 9.73
CA VAL A 614 3.55 -2.09 10.24
C VAL A 614 3.98 -1.18 9.11
N TYR A 615 3.57 0.07 9.16
CA TYR A 615 4.05 1.11 8.27
C TYR A 615 5.37 1.66 8.77
N ALA A 616 6.27 1.95 7.85
CA ALA A 616 7.63 2.37 8.07
C ALA A 616 7.98 3.50 7.12
N GLY A 617 8.53 4.60 7.60
CA GLY A 617 8.98 5.77 6.86
C GLY A 617 10.42 6.11 7.23
N GLY A 618 11.18 6.73 6.34
CA GLY A 618 12.62 6.87 6.50
C GLY A 618 13.34 7.55 5.34
N GLY A 619 14.64 7.30 5.29
CA GLY A 619 15.61 7.68 4.26
C GLY A 619 15.97 6.52 3.31
N PHE A 620 15.16 5.47 3.24
CA PHE A 620 15.48 4.22 2.52
C PHE A 620 15.10 4.21 1.03
N THR A 621 15.58 3.24 0.26
CA THR A 621 15.19 3.01 -1.15
C THR A 621 14.73 1.58 -1.46
N SER A 622 14.94 0.63 -0.53
CA SER A 622 14.31 -0.70 -0.56
C SER A 622 14.11 -1.27 0.83
N ILE A 623 13.12 -2.18 0.94
CA ILE A 623 12.92 -3.08 2.08
C ILE A 623 12.66 -4.48 1.52
N GLY A 624 13.34 -5.49 2.06
CA GLY A 624 13.03 -6.90 1.79
C GLY A 624 13.34 -7.33 0.38
N VAL A 625 14.40 -6.76 -0.21
CA VAL A 625 14.75 -6.77 -1.64
C VAL A 625 13.65 -6.27 -2.59
N GLN A 626 12.63 -5.58 -2.07
CA GLN A 626 11.60 -4.89 -2.86
C GLN A 626 11.83 -3.37 -2.87
N SER A 627 11.54 -2.73 -4.01
CA SER A 627 11.73 -1.28 -4.15
C SER A 627 10.70 -0.54 -3.29
N ARG A 628 11.18 0.16 -2.28
CA ARG A 628 10.37 0.82 -1.25
C ARG A 628 11.12 2.10 -0.90
N THR A 629 10.81 3.19 -1.57
CA THR A 629 11.54 4.44 -1.41
C THR A 629 10.95 5.25 -0.27
N ASN A 630 11.76 5.46 0.77
CA ASN A 630 11.54 6.24 1.97
C ASN A 630 10.26 5.90 2.78
N ILE A 631 9.37 5.02 2.32
CA ILE A 631 8.19 4.54 3.05
C ILE A 631 7.70 3.17 2.51
N ALA A 632 7.23 2.30 3.40
CA ALA A 632 6.83 0.91 3.17
C ALA A 632 5.81 0.44 4.22
N GLY A 633 5.02 -0.59 3.89
CA GLY A 633 4.12 -1.27 4.82
C GLY A 633 4.45 -2.75 4.85
N LEU A 634 4.49 -3.33 6.03
CA LEU A 634 5.13 -4.61 6.30
C LEU A 634 4.17 -5.48 7.10
N ASN A 635 3.99 -6.74 6.71
CA ASN A 635 3.08 -7.63 7.41
C ASN A 635 3.61 -7.91 8.84
N ALA A 636 2.81 -7.61 9.86
CA ALA A 636 3.20 -7.57 11.27
C ALA A 636 3.68 -8.92 11.83
N SER A 637 3.25 -10.06 11.26
CA SER A 637 3.70 -11.38 11.72
C SER A 637 4.89 -11.95 10.95
N THR A 638 5.08 -11.59 9.68
CA THR A 638 6.12 -12.19 8.81
C THR A 638 7.30 -11.29 8.46
N GLY A 639 7.14 -9.97 8.57
CA GLY A 639 8.19 -8.98 8.24
C GLY A 639 8.46 -8.84 6.75
N LYS A 640 7.72 -9.57 5.91
CA LYS A 640 7.72 -9.33 4.47
C LYS A 640 7.14 -7.95 4.23
N ALA A 641 7.78 -7.20 3.33
CA ALA A 641 7.12 -6.06 2.75
C ALA A 641 5.82 -6.53 2.11
N THR A 642 4.72 -5.93 2.54
CA THR A 642 3.51 -5.92 1.71
C THR A 642 3.86 -5.17 0.43
N SER A 643 2.99 -5.23 -0.56
CA SER A 643 3.07 -4.36 -1.73
C SER A 643 3.06 -2.85 -1.37
N TRP A 644 2.68 -2.45 -0.13
CA TRP A 644 2.55 -1.05 0.30
C TRP A 644 3.91 -0.37 0.18
N ALA A 645 4.00 0.49 -0.82
CA ALA A 645 5.24 1.11 -1.24
C ALA A 645 5.00 2.58 -1.60
N PRO A 646 4.60 3.48 -0.68
CA PRO A 646 4.32 4.86 -1.07
C PRO A 646 5.54 5.67 -1.52
N ASN A 647 6.72 5.03 -1.55
CA ASN A 647 7.79 5.28 -2.51
C ASN A 647 8.16 6.77 -2.66
N ALA A 648 8.33 7.45 -1.53
CA ALA A 648 8.88 8.78 -1.49
C ALA A 648 10.34 8.83 -1.95
N ASN A 649 10.77 9.85 -2.68
CA ASN A 649 12.20 10.05 -3.00
C ASN A 649 12.90 11.11 -2.13
N ASN A 650 12.24 11.55 -1.04
CA ASN A 650 12.90 12.15 0.12
C ASN A 650 12.20 11.71 1.42
N THR A 651 12.82 12.06 2.54
CA THR A 651 12.67 11.44 3.85
C THR A 651 11.24 11.51 4.44
N VAL A 652 10.80 10.42 5.04
CA VAL A 652 9.46 10.27 5.67
C VAL A 652 9.61 10.27 7.17
N ARG A 653 9.33 11.42 7.78
CA ARG A 653 9.79 11.70 9.14
C ARG A 653 8.81 11.30 10.24
N ALA A 654 7.54 11.10 9.92
CA ALA A 654 6.59 10.53 10.88
C ALA A 654 5.34 9.96 10.20
N LEU A 655 4.70 9.00 10.86
CA LEU A 655 3.52 8.29 10.35
C LEU A 655 2.51 8.18 11.48
N ILE A 656 1.23 8.40 11.16
CA ILE A 656 0.13 8.20 12.10
C ILE A 656 -0.97 7.43 11.36
N PRO A 657 -1.40 6.27 11.89
CA PRO A 657 -2.41 5.46 11.25
C PRO A 657 -3.83 5.86 11.71
N GLY A 658 -4.83 5.27 11.05
CA GLY A 658 -6.21 5.22 11.50
C GLY A 658 -6.94 4.03 10.89
N ASN A 659 -8.28 4.07 10.90
CA ASN A 659 -9.14 3.04 10.31
C ASN A 659 -8.83 2.80 8.82
N ASN A 660 -8.48 3.87 8.08
CA ASN A 660 -8.36 3.87 6.63
C ASN A 660 -7.09 4.61 6.12
N THR A 661 -6.11 4.95 6.97
CA THR A 661 -5.20 6.09 6.71
C THR A 661 -3.79 5.98 7.28
N VAL A 662 -2.78 6.60 6.64
CA VAL A 662 -1.41 6.74 7.20
C VAL A 662 -0.61 8.01 6.77
N TYR A 663 -1.23 9.19 6.56
CA TYR A 663 -0.54 10.38 5.98
C TYR A 663 0.69 10.86 6.81
N ALA A 664 1.84 11.35 6.31
CA ALA A 664 2.58 11.21 5.06
C ALA A 664 2.39 12.11 3.80
N GLY A 665 2.79 13.40 3.64
CA GLY A 665 3.15 14.50 4.53
C GLY A 665 4.49 15.30 4.38
N GLY A 666 5.07 15.54 3.18
CA GLY A 666 6.08 16.62 3.02
C GLY A 666 7.32 16.46 2.11
N ASP A 667 8.44 15.93 2.62
CA ASP A 667 9.83 16.28 2.22
C ASP A 667 10.25 16.13 0.72
N PHE A 668 9.45 15.51 -0.15
CA PHE A 668 9.89 14.86 -1.41
C PHE A 668 9.47 15.60 -2.70
N THR A 669 9.34 14.93 -3.87
CA THR A 669 9.34 15.64 -5.17
C THR A 669 8.20 15.42 -6.16
N ASN A 670 7.42 14.33 -6.10
CA ASN A 670 6.42 13.89 -7.10
C ASN A 670 5.39 12.90 -6.36
N ILE A 671 4.27 12.27 -6.81
CA ILE A 671 3.69 10.94 -6.30
C ILE A 671 2.80 10.06 -7.26
N GLY A 672 3.33 9.11 -8.07
CA GLY A 672 2.72 8.33 -9.19
C GLY A 672 3.23 8.53 -10.70
N GLY A 673 3.27 9.75 -11.26
CA GLY A 673 3.82 10.22 -12.56
C GLY A 673 3.25 11.59 -13.02
N GLN A 674 4.07 12.65 -13.11
CA GLN A 674 3.83 14.13 -13.12
C GLN A 674 4.12 14.82 -11.75
N SER A 675 3.52 15.96 -11.31
CA SER A 675 3.97 16.67 -10.07
C SER A 675 3.00 17.71 -9.41
N ARG A 676 3.10 17.95 -8.05
CA ARG A 676 1.92 18.16 -7.01
C ARG A 676 2.53 19.37 -6.07
N ASN A 677 3.35 20.31 -6.54
CA ASN A 677 4.06 21.30 -5.66
C ASN A 677 3.26 21.94 -4.48
N ARG A 678 3.50 21.59 -3.20
CA ARG A 678 3.94 20.32 -2.57
C ARG A 678 3.11 19.79 -1.37
N ILE A 679 1.84 19.29 -1.41
CA ILE A 679 1.30 18.40 -0.30
C ILE A 679 0.03 17.49 -0.54
N ALA A 680 0.05 16.32 -1.23
CA ALA A 680 -0.91 15.15 -1.27
C ALA A 680 -0.44 13.72 -0.69
N ALA A 681 -1.22 12.89 0.09
CA ALA A 681 -0.78 11.65 0.89
C ALA A 681 -1.38 10.19 0.70
N LEU A 682 -2.13 9.62 1.70
CA LEU A 682 -2.22 8.15 2.00
C LEU A 682 -3.46 7.51 2.69
N ASP A 683 -4.16 6.66 1.95
CA ASP A 683 -4.96 5.55 2.49
C ASP A 683 -4.08 4.36 3.02
N VAL A 684 -4.65 3.43 3.78
CA VAL A 684 -4.06 2.12 4.12
C VAL A 684 -4.16 1.10 2.98
N GLY A 685 -5.25 1.12 2.20
CA GLY A 685 -5.68 0.09 1.24
C GLY A 685 -5.20 0.24 -0.22
N THR A 686 -4.78 1.44 -0.62
CA THR A 686 -4.34 1.87 -1.99
C THR A 686 -2.85 2.51 -2.43
N GLY A 687 -1.19 3.80 -1.47
CA GLY A 687 0.15 4.52 -1.58
C GLY A 687 0.45 5.78 -2.47
N LEU A 688 -0.52 6.60 -2.92
CA LEU A 688 -0.39 7.73 -3.86
C LEU A 688 -1.60 8.70 -3.71
N ALA A 689 -1.72 9.81 -4.47
CA ALA A 689 -2.47 11.00 -4.00
C ALA A 689 -3.09 11.98 -5.04
N THR A 690 -4.11 12.76 -4.62
CA THR A 690 -5.35 13.01 -5.40
C THR A 690 -5.78 14.46 -5.84
N LEU A 691 -6.43 15.29 -5.00
CA LEU A 691 -7.44 16.35 -5.32
C LEU A 691 -7.44 17.58 -4.33
N TRP A 692 -8.58 18.20 -3.94
CA TRP A 692 -8.84 18.88 -2.63
C TRP A 692 -8.11 20.17 -2.20
N ASN A 693 -7.25 20.80 -3.02
CA ASN A 693 -6.62 22.11 -2.79
C ASN A 693 -5.36 22.30 -1.88
N PRO A 694 -4.72 21.36 -1.15
CA PRO A 694 -2.82 21.90 0.03
C PRO A 694 -1.74 22.32 -1.03
N ASN A 695 -0.46 22.69 -0.79
CA ASN A 695 0.45 23.30 -1.84
C ASN A 695 1.96 23.53 -1.46
N ALA A 696 2.62 22.72 -0.62
CA ALA A 696 3.79 23.11 0.16
C ALA A 696 5.15 23.33 -0.58
N ASN A 697 6.25 23.53 0.16
CA ASN A 697 7.56 23.86 -0.43
C ASN A 697 8.71 22.95 0.02
N SER A 698 8.91 22.61 1.30
CA SER A 698 9.90 21.60 1.74
C SER A 698 9.88 21.28 3.24
N THR A 699 10.28 20.04 3.56
CA THR A 699 11.01 19.60 4.77
C THR A 699 10.35 19.66 6.15
N VAL A 700 10.52 18.55 6.90
CA VAL A 700 9.57 18.02 7.90
C VAL A 700 10.28 17.78 9.24
N ASN A 701 9.55 17.44 10.33
CA ASN A 701 10.16 16.95 11.58
C ASN A 701 9.55 15.67 12.18
N ALA A 702 8.26 15.65 12.56
CA ALA A 702 7.63 14.63 13.42
C ALA A 702 6.08 14.55 13.26
N LEU A 703 5.42 13.76 14.11
CA LEU A 703 3.98 13.75 14.44
C LEU A 703 3.82 13.31 15.92
N ALA A 704 2.60 13.38 16.49
CA ALA A 704 2.30 12.87 17.84
C ALA A 704 0.95 12.14 17.93
N LEU A 705 0.87 11.00 18.64
CA LEU A 705 -0.18 9.99 18.45
C LEU A 705 -0.85 9.52 19.76
N SER A 706 -2.15 9.21 19.68
CA SER A 706 -2.74 8.10 20.46
C SER A 706 -3.99 7.44 19.87
N GLY A 707 -4.73 8.07 18.93
CA GLY A 707 -5.97 7.46 18.43
C GLY A 707 -6.79 8.27 17.41
N SER A 708 -7.50 9.31 17.83
CA SER A 708 -8.72 9.80 17.13
C SER A 708 -8.68 11.17 16.43
N THR A 709 -8.16 12.24 17.06
CA THR A 709 -8.56 13.63 16.73
C THR A 709 -7.40 14.58 16.40
N VAL A 710 -7.57 15.34 15.30
CA VAL A 710 -6.55 16.19 14.66
C VAL A 710 -6.10 17.40 15.50
N TYR A 711 -4.82 17.77 15.48
CA TYR A 711 -4.27 19.10 15.84
C TYR A 711 -2.82 19.26 15.30
N ALA A 712 -2.26 20.49 15.11
CA ALA A 712 -0.91 20.66 14.50
C ALA A 712 -0.15 21.98 14.72
N GLY A 713 1.18 21.91 14.62
CA GLY A 713 2.12 23.04 14.69
C GLY A 713 3.47 22.75 13.98
N GLY A 714 4.26 23.79 13.70
CA GLY A 714 5.46 23.68 12.86
C GLY A 714 5.81 24.90 12.00
N GLY A 715 6.32 24.65 10.79
CA GLY A 715 6.80 25.67 9.85
C GLY A 715 6.36 25.39 8.40
N PHE A 716 5.06 25.23 8.19
CA PHE A 716 4.43 25.59 6.93
C PHE A 716 4.62 27.11 6.71
N SER A 717 5.10 27.53 5.55
CA SER A 717 4.93 28.92 5.10
C SER A 717 3.54 29.16 4.47
N SER A 718 2.61 28.18 4.46
CA SER A 718 1.24 28.36 3.94
C SER A 718 0.25 27.20 4.28
N ILE A 719 -1.08 27.44 4.44
CA ILE A 719 -2.21 26.46 4.36
C ILE A 719 -3.62 27.08 3.97
N GLY A 720 -3.77 27.91 2.92
CA GLY A 720 -5.06 28.06 2.18
C GLY A 720 -5.57 29.43 1.66
N GLY A 721 -4.76 30.49 1.50
CA GLY A 721 -5.12 31.79 0.89
C GLY A 721 -4.96 33.09 1.74
N GLN A 722 -3.79 33.33 2.36
CA GLN A 722 -3.41 34.45 3.25
C GLN A 722 -1.87 34.66 3.27
N THR A 723 -1.35 35.46 4.19
CA THR A 723 0.06 35.38 4.68
C THR A 723 0.07 35.07 6.18
N ARG A 724 -0.54 33.93 6.56
CA ARG A 724 -0.89 33.46 7.95
C ARG A 724 0.28 33.44 8.94
N ASN A 725 -0.02 33.31 10.21
CA ASN A 725 0.90 32.82 11.23
C ASN A 725 0.12 31.92 12.22
N ASN A 726 0.39 30.62 12.15
CA ASN A 726 0.46 29.65 13.26
C ASN A 726 -0.79 29.37 14.10
N ILE A 727 -1.05 28.08 14.34
CA ILE A 727 -2.02 27.48 15.26
C ILE A 727 -3.51 27.84 15.02
N ALA A 728 -4.36 26.85 14.73
CA ALA A 728 -5.82 27.01 14.65
C ALA A 728 -6.58 25.73 15.09
N ALA A 729 -7.88 25.84 15.32
CA ALA A 729 -8.82 24.72 15.37
C ALA A 729 -9.60 24.62 14.03
N LEU A 730 -10.55 23.69 13.95
CA LEU A 730 -11.37 23.41 12.77
C LEU A 730 -12.87 23.50 13.14
N ASP A 731 -13.75 23.02 12.27
CA ASP A 731 -14.98 22.33 12.72
C ASP A 731 -14.67 20.82 12.86
N VAL A 732 -15.68 19.99 13.10
CA VAL A 732 -15.61 18.51 13.02
C VAL A 732 -15.02 18.01 11.69
N ASP A 733 -15.07 18.81 10.62
CA ASP A 733 -14.77 18.41 9.25
C ASP A 733 -14.17 19.52 8.34
N SER A 734 -13.74 20.67 8.88
CA SER A 734 -13.65 21.93 8.09
C SER A 734 -12.43 22.81 8.36
N GLY A 735 -11.70 23.30 7.33
CA GLY A 735 -10.47 24.11 7.47
C GLY A 735 -10.25 25.35 6.56
N LEU A 736 -10.87 26.50 6.89
CA LEU A 736 -10.46 27.88 6.55
C LEU A 736 -10.71 28.83 7.73
N ALA A 737 -9.68 29.53 8.23
CA ALA A 737 -9.71 30.08 9.58
C ALA A 737 -10.67 31.29 9.80
N THR A 738 -11.29 31.32 10.99
CA THR A 738 -12.05 32.45 11.55
C THR A 738 -11.13 33.51 12.17
N PRO A 739 -11.40 34.83 12.04
CA PRO A 739 -10.61 35.89 12.69
C PRO A 739 -10.74 35.87 14.22
N TRP A 740 -9.84 36.35 15.09
CA TRP A 740 -8.38 36.58 15.11
C TRP A 740 -7.66 36.90 13.78
N ASP A 741 -7.11 38.11 13.56
CA ASP A 741 -6.15 38.38 12.46
C ASP A 741 -4.74 38.97 12.87
N PRO A 742 -4.14 38.75 14.07
CA PRO A 742 -3.27 39.77 14.70
C PRO A 742 -1.72 39.63 14.51
N ASN A 743 -0.91 40.34 15.33
CA ASN A 743 0.50 40.65 15.03
C ASN A 743 1.59 40.18 16.02
N ALA A 744 1.29 39.83 17.28
CA ALA A 744 2.32 39.67 18.32
C ALA A 744 3.34 38.53 18.06
N ASN A 745 4.61 38.86 17.81
CA ASN A 745 5.50 38.00 17.03
C ASN A 745 6.88 37.71 17.66
N ASN A 746 6.99 36.70 18.54
CA ASN A 746 8.12 35.77 18.42
C ASN A 746 7.85 34.31 18.86
N ALA A 747 8.02 33.37 17.93
CA ALA A 747 7.99 31.90 17.97
C ALA A 747 7.36 31.19 19.18
N VAL A 748 6.12 30.71 19.04
CA VAL A 748 5.52 29.63 19.87
C VAL A 748 6.32 28.32 19.70
N ASN A 749 6.00 27.23 20.42
CA ASN A 749 6.62 25.91 20.21
C ASN A 749 5.59 24.78 20.06
N VAL A 750 4.87 24.47 21.14
CA VAL A 750 3.86 23.39 21.21
C VAL A 750 2.63 23.89 21.96
N LEU A 751 1.51 23.19 21.76
CA LEU A 751 0.27 23.16 22.54
C LEU A 751 -0.13 21.67 22.70
N ALA A 752 -1.08 21.26 23.56
CA ALA A 752 -1.54 19.86 23.54
C ALA A 752 -2.97 19.47 24.02
N LEU A 753 -3.10 18.73 25.13
CA LEU A 753 -3.98 17.55 25.21
C LEU A 753 -5.28 17.67 26.03
N SER A 754 -5.18 17.57 27.36
CA SER A 754 -6.25 17.04 28.23
C SER A 754 -6.23 17.57 29.66
N GLY A 755 -7.42 17.87 30.19
CA GLY A 755 -7.61 18.47 31.52
C GLY A 755 -7.47 19.99 31.51
N ASN A 756 -7.94 20.65 32.57
CA ASN A 756 -7.95 22.11 32.71
C ASN A 756 -6.56 22.64 33.14
N THR A 757 -5.55 22.41 32.30
CA THR A 757 -4.12 22.64 32.59
C THR A 757 -3.36 22.74 31.27
N VAL A 758 -2.53 23.77 31.09
CA VAL A 758 -1.95 24.12 29.77
C VAL A 758 -0.45 23.86 29.69
N TYR A 759 -0.02 23.26 28.57
CA TYR A 759 1.37 22.93 28.24
C TYR A 759 1.72 23.51 26.86
N ALA A 760 2.41 24.65 26.85
CA ALA A 760 2.74 25.44 25.67
C ALA A 760 3.86 26.49 25.96
N GLY A 761 4.01 27.52 25.11
CA GLY A 761 4.87 28.70 25.36
C GLY A 761 5.87 29.02 24.25
N GLY A 762 6.50 30.22 24.29
CA GLY A 762 7.41 30.67 23.21
C GLY A 762 8.26 31.91 23.43
N ALA A 763 8.79 32.47 22.34
CA ALA A 763 9.99 33.28 22.31
C ALA A 763 9.85 34.76 22.73
N PHE A 764 8.61 35.24 22.97
CA PHE A 764 8.28 36.38 23.86
C PHE A 764 8.35 37.77 23.17
N THR A 765 7.35 38.17 22.35
CA THR A 765 7.20 39.56 21.79
C THR A 765 5.74 40.09 21.63
N ASN A 766 5.51 41.39 21.87
CA ASN A 766 4.29 42.24 21.73
C ASN A 766 3.13 42.29 22.77
N ILE A 767 2.19 41.31 22.92
CA ILE A 767 1.03 41.45 23.85
C ILE A 767 1.39 41.35 25.36
N GLY A 768 0.73 40.52 26.19
CA GLY A 768 1.21 39.97 27.48
C GLY A 768 1.35 40.89 28.70
N GLY A 769 1.89 42.10 28.52
CA GLY A 769 1.95 43.14 29.55
C GLY A 769 3.36 43.47 30.05
N GLN A 770 3.56 43.62 31.37
CA GLN A 770 4.88 43.83 31.97
C GLN A 770 5.74 42.58 31.71
N ALA A 771 6.76 42.73 30.86
CA ALA A 771 7.51 41.61 30.29
C ALA A 771 8.29 40.82 31.36
N ARG A 772 7.74 39.69 31.79
CA ARG A 772 8.40 38.67 32.63
C ARG A 772 9.02 37.57 31.74
N ASN A 773 8.64 36.28 31.77
CA ASN A 773 8.98 35.34 30.68
C ASN A 773 8.22 33.99 30.65
N ARG A 774 8.44 33.27 29.53
CA ARG A 774 7.60 32.34 28.74
C ARG A 774 6.85 31.13 29.33
N ILE A 775 6.20 31.22 30.49
CA ILE A 775 5.03 30.38 30.85
C ILE A 775 3.95 31.28 31.51
N ALA A 776 2.71 31.43 31.00
CA ALA A 776 1.71 32.45 31.41
C ALA A 776 0.43 32.59 30.55
N ALA A 777 0.20 33.71 29.87
CA ALA A 777 -1.06 33.93 29.13
C ALA A 777 -0.86 34.37 27.66
N LEU A 778 -1.52 33.68 26.73
CA LEU A 778 -2.84 34.14 26.22
C LEU A 778 -3.95 33.61 27.15
N ASP A 779 -5.18 34.11 27.05
CA ASP A 779 -6.20 33.89 28.09
C ASP A 779 -7.63 33.93 27.52
N ALA A 780 -8.57 33.19 28.13
CA ALA A 780 -10.00 33.17 27.76
C ALA A 780 -10.92 33.10 28.99
N ASP A 781 -11.36 31.91 29.44
CA ASP A 781 -12.22 31.77 30.64
C ASP A 781 -11.56 32.15 31.98
N THR A 782 -10.29 32.54 31.98
CA THR A 782 -9.59 33.23 33.09
C THR A 782 -9.17 34.67 32.76
N GLY A 783 -9.79 35.25 31.72
CA GLY A 783 -9.35 36.40 30.91
C GLY A 783 -9.15 37.78 31.56
N VAL A 784 -9.38 37.95 32.87
CA VAL A 784 -8.70 39.04 33.62
C VAL A 784 -7.18 38.80 33.67
N ALA A 785 -6.77 37.56 33.39
CA ALA A 785 -5.47 36.96 33.15
C ALA A 785 -4.65 36.55 34.39
N THR A 786 -4.20 35.30 34.37
CA THR A 786 -3.77 34.53 35.57
C THR A 786 -2.52 35.10 36.27
N LEU A 787 -2.36 34.90 37.59
CA LEU A 787 -1.67 35.89 38.44
C LEU A 787 -0.16 35.70 38.81
N TRP A 788 0.27 34.55 39.37
CA TRP A 788 1.48 34.38 40.23
C TRP A 788 2.89 34.50 39.54
N ASN A 789 3.94 33.73 39.91
CA ASN A 789 5.34 33.95 39.51
C ASN A 789 6.25 32.68 39.46
N PRO A 790 6.50 32.17 38.25
CA PRO A 790 7.85 30.55 37.82
C PRO A 790 9.36 30.81 37.76
N ASN A 791 10.02 29.88 37.05
CA ASN A 791 11.32 30.03 36.37
C ASN A 791 11.34 29.28 34.99
N ALA A 792 11.11 30.02 33.88
CA ALA A 792 11.07 29.63 32.46
C ALA A 792 11.37 30.84 31.53
N ASN A 793 12.40 30.85 30.67
CA ASN A 793 12.76 32.00 29.78
C ASN A 793 13.58 31.70 28.50
N ASN A 794 13.82 30.44 28.12
CA ASN A 794 14.73 30.09 27.01
C ASN A 794 14.08 29.17 25.96
N SER A 795 14.40 27.87 25.98
CA SER A 795 14.07 26.89 24.94
C SER A 795 13.86 25.50 25.52
N VAL A 796 13.47 24.54 24.66
CA VAL A 796 13.34 23.10 24.89
C VAL A 796 13.13 22.42 23.52
N LEU A 797 13.34 21.10 23.42
CA LEU A 797 13.10 20.33 22.19
C LEU A 797 12.15 19.12 22.34
N ALA A 798 11.57 18.87 23.52
CA ALA A 798 10.46 17.91 23.68
C ALA A 798 9.36 18.31 24.70
N LEU A 799 8.27 17.56 24.70
CA LEU A 799 7.26 17.36 25.74
C LEU A 799 6.82 15.86 25.62
N VAL A 800 5.94 15.36 26.49
CA VAL A 800 5.28 14.05 26.29
C VAL A 800 3.81 14.05 26.68
N ILE A 801 3.46 14.56 27.87
CA ILE A 801 2.11 14.47 28.47
C ILE A 801 1.77 13.00 28.81
N SER A 802 2.71 12.34 29.48
CA SER A 802 2.48 11.08 30.19
C SER A 802 1.51 11.28 31.36
N ASP A 803 1.25 10.19 32.10
CA ASP A 803 0.82 10.26 33.50
C ASP A 803 1.54 11.39 34.26
N SER A 804 0.81 12.00 35.20
CA SER A 804 1.10 13.08 36.17
C SER A 804 2.56 13.34 36.59
N ILE A 805 3.43 12.36 36.50
CA ILE A 805 4.83 12.32 36.93
C ILE A 805 5.80 13.19 36.10
N ALA A 806 5.60 14.51 36.06
CA ALA A 806 6.27 15.42 35.11
C ALA A 806 7.81 15.52 35.23
N TYR A 807 8.54 15.22 34.15
CA TYR A 807 10.01 15.29 34.01
C TYR A 807 10.42 16.23 32.84
N ALA A 808 11.20 17.31 33.03
CA ALA A 808 11.46 18.32 31.97
C ALA A 808 12.93 18.63 31.69
N GLY A 809 13.58 17.87 30.80
CA GLY A 809 15.03 17.73 30.74
C GLY A 809 15.84 18.76 29.91
N GLY A 810 17.16 18.82 30.15
CA GLY A 810 18.00 19.90 29.60
C GLY A 810 19.50 19.91 29.84
N ASN A 811 20.17 21.05 29.54
CA ASN A 811 21.60 21.25 29.88
C ASN A 811 22.16 22.70 30.00
N PHE A 812 21.41 23.81 29.84
CA PHE A 812 21.98 25.16 30.04
C PHE A 812 22.20 25.56 31.53
N THR A 813 23.39 25.32 32.09
CA THR A 813 23.75 25.72 33.47
C THR A 813 22.88 25.02 34.54
N ASN A 814 22.86 25.47 35.80
CA ASN A 814 22.17 24.81 36.92
C ASN A 814 21.46 25.80 37.85
N ILE A 815 20.40 25.33 38.52
CA ILE A 815 19.50 26.15 39.36
C ILE A 815 20.27 26.94 40.42
N GLY A 816 20.31 28.26 40.29
CA GLY A 816 21.00 29.17 41.22
C GLY A 816 22.49 28.83 41.48
N GLY A 817 23.14 28.09 40.58
CA GLY A 817 24.50 27.56 40.80
C GLY A 817 24.59 26.38 41.79
N GLN A 818 23.48 25.88 42.34
CA GLN A 818 23.44 24.83 43.37
C GLN A 818 24.14 23.53 42.90
N ALA A 819 25.02 22.98 43.74
CA ALA A 819 25.74 21.73 43.46
C ALA A 819 24.86 20.46 43.51
N ARG A 820 23.61 20.57 43.99
CA ARG A 820 22.62 19.49 44.04
C ARG A 820 22.02 19.29 42.64
N ASN A 821 22.66 18.44 41.84
CA ASN A 821 22.74 18.65 40.40
C ASN A 821 22.04 17.60 39.52
N ARG A 822 20.94 18.05 38.92
CA ARG A 822 20.70 17.85 37.49
C ARG A 822 20.43 16.41 37.02
N ILE A 823 19.61 15.68 37.76
CA ILE A 823 18.28 15.30 37.26
C ILE A 823 17.25 15.92 38.23
N ALA A 824 15.96 15.83 37.90
CA ALA A 824 14.82 16.15 38.74
C ALA A 824 13.53 15.57 38.11
N ALA A 825 12.40 15.99 38.68
CA ALA A 825 11.02 15.88 38.25
C ALA A 825 10.26 17.02 38.98
N LEU A 826 8.97 17.27 38.76
CA LEU A 826 8.25 18.24 39.61
C LEU A 826 6.76 18.03 39.84
N ASP A 827 6.01 17.33 38.98
CA ASP A 827 4.58 17.65 38.76
C ASP A 827 4.40 19.19 38.76
N VAL A 828 3.36 19.75 39.38
CA VAL A 828 3.51 20.70 40.49
C VAL A 828 2.19 20.79 41.28
N GLY A 829 2.02 20.03 42.37
CA GLY A 829 0.84 20.09 43.26
C GLY A 829 0.54 21.43 43.98
N THR A 830 1.03 21.64 45.21
CA THR A 830 0.56 22.72 46.13
C THR A 830 1.63 23.62 46.79
N GLY A 831 2.93 23.42 46.54
CA GLY A 831 4.03 24.32 46.97
C GLY A 831 5.40 23.67 47.32
N LEU A 832 5.57 22.35 47.13
CA LEU A 832 6.77 21.58 47.52
C LEU A 832 7.57 21.03 46.32
N ALA A 833 8.81 20.57 46.56
CA ALA A 833 9.67 19.95 45.55
C ALA A 833 10.72 18.98 46.15
N SER A 834 11.12 17.93 45.41
CA SER A 834 11.73 16.72 46.00
C SER A 834 13.02 16.16 45.32
N SER A 835 12.90 15.17 44.43
CA SER A 835 13.74 13.97 44.41
C SER A 835 15.22 14.11 44.05
N TRP A 836 16.03 13.82 45.09
CA TRP A 836 17.24 12.98 45.05
C TRP A 836 18.44 13.57 44.23
N ASP A 837 19.55 12.84 43.99
CA ASP A 837 20.92 13.34 43.73
C ASP A 837 21.77 12.34 42.87
N PRO A 838 23.05 12.59 42.43
CA PRO A 838 23.95 13.72 42.73
C PRO A 838 24.24 14.72 41.58
N ASN A 839 25.18 14.47 40.65
CA ASN A 839 25.80 15.55 39.82
C ASN A 839 26.42 15.09 38.46
N PRO A 840 25.81 15.43 37.31
CA PRO A 840 26.35 15.10 35.97
C PRO A 840 26.20 16.19 34.85
N ASN A 841 26.75 15.95 33.65
CA ASN A 841 27.32 16.98 32.75
C ASN A 841 26.72 17.16 31.34
N SER A 842 26.19 16.12 30.70
CA SER A 842 25.90 16.05 29.25
C SER A 842 24.40 16.22 28.87
N ALA A 843 24.01 15.93 27.62
CA ALA A 843 22.74 16.30 26.98
C ALA A 843 21.58 15.30 27.19
N VAL A 844 20.38 15.57 26.63
CA VAL A 844 19.09 15.01 27.11
C VAL A 844 18.09 14.75 25.97
N TYR A 845 17.69 13.47 25.73
CA TYR A 845 17.08 13.04 24.44
C TYR A 845 16.03 11.87 24.36
N ALA A 846 15.62 11.09 25.38
CA ALA A 846 14.81 9.83 25.20
C ALA A 846 14.07 9.27 26.45
N LEU A 847 12.90 8.58 26.32
CA LEU A 847 12.39 7.51 27.23
C LEU A 847 11.39 6.55 26.47
N THR A 848 10.55 5.74 27.17
CA THR A 848 9.40 4.89 26.71
C THR A 848 8.87 4.03 27.89
N LEU A 849 7.60 3.56 27.91
CA LEU A 849 6.96 2.95 29.11
C LEU A 849 6.13 1.64 28.94
N SER A 850 6.11 0.74 29.97
CA SER A 850 5.13 -0.37 30.21
C SER A 850 5.36 -1.25 31.48
N ASN A 851 4.44 -1.15 32.45
CA ASN A 851 4.13 -2.01 33.62
C ASN A 851 5.23 -2.31 34.69
N GLY A 852 5.58 -1.34 35.58
CA GLY A 852 6.70 -1.49 36.54
C GLY A 852 7.51 -0.21 36.89
N THR A 853 8.83 -0.21 36.61
CA THR A 853 9.89 0.66 37.22
C THR A 853 10.68 1.54 36.22
N LEU A 854 11.34 2.64 36.63
CA LEU A 854 12.08 3.58 35.75
C LEU A 854 13.50 3.16 35.27
N TYR A 855 13.95 3.58 34.06
CA TYR A 855 15.27 3.24 33.46
C TYR A 855 16.13 4.46 33.02
N ALA A 856 17.42 4.19 32.73
CA ALA A 856 18.41 5.09 32.14
C ALA A 856 19.60 4.28 31.54
N GLY A 857 20.75 4.92 31.28
CA GLY A 857 22.05 4.28 30.96
C GLY A 857 22.32 3.95 29.48
N GLY A 858 23.57 4.14 29.00
CA GLY A 858 23.96 3.59 27.68
C GLY A 858 25.22 4.11 26.96
N ASN A 859 25.86 5.21 27.39
CA ASN A 859 26.91 5.88 26.58
C ASN A 859 28.10 6.49 27.37
N PHE A 860 28.13 7.81 27.62
CA PHE A 860 29.36 8.61 27.37
C PHE A 860 30.70 8.02 27.87
N THR A 861 31.11 8.23 29.13
CA THR A 861 32.38 7.75 29.71
C THR A 861 32.25 7.37 31.19
N SER A 862 33.19 6.56 31.70
CA SER A 862 33.26 6.06 33.08
C SER A 862 34.43 6.67 33.88
N ILE A 863 34.34 6.65 35.22
CA ILE A 863 35.33 7.27 36.12
C ILE A 863 36.39 6.25 36.61
N GLY A 864 36.12 5.46 37.65
CA GLY A 864 37.13 4.54 38.21
C GLY A 864 36.74 3.86 39.53
N GLY A 865 37.61 2.97 40.04
CA GLY A 865 37.38 2.17 41.26
C GLY A 865 36.43 0.98 41.07
N GLN A 866 35.36 1.18 40.29
CA GLN A 866 34.52 0.12 39.70
C GLN A 866 34.17 0.49 38.27
N PHE A 867 34.12 -0.49 37.37
CA PHE A 867 33.94 -0.23 35.94
C PHE A 867 32.45 -0.20 35.58
N ARG A 868 31.74 0.83 36.06
CA ARG A 868 30.41 1.24 35.59
C ARG A 868 30.55 1.75 34.15
N ASN A 869 30.64 0.81 33.20
CA ASN A 869 31.01 1.07 31.83
C ASN A 869 29.79 1.53 31.02
N ARG A 870 29.80 2.78 30.57
CA ARG A 870 28.69 3.37 29.78
C ARG A 870 27.34 3.41 30.52
N ILE A 871 27.33 3.30 31.85
CA ILE A 871 26.14 3.01 32.67
C ILE A 871 26.27 3.53 34.12
N ALA A 872 25.16 3.62 34.86
CA ALA A 872 25.03 3.08 36.21
C ALA A 872 23.55 2.79 36.55
N ALA A 873 23.28 2.06 37.65
CA ALA A 873 21.94 1.59 38.03
C ALA A 873 21.81 1.29 39.54
N LEU A 874 20.70 1.64 40.21
CA LEU A 874 20.39 1.27 41.60
C LEU A 874 18.86 1.27 41.96
N ASP A 875 18.13 0.13 41.91
CA ASP A 875 16.78 0.05 42.53
C ASP A 875 16.85 0.18 44.05
N ALA A 876 15.81 0.59 44.77
CA ALA A 876 15.94 1.01 46.17
C ALA A 876 16.40 -0.04 47.22
N SER A 877 16.54 -1.33 46.89
CA SER A 877 16.37 -2.40 47.89
C SER A 877 17.58 -2.99 48.64
N ASN A 878 18.85 -2.72 48.27
CA ASN A 878 20.09 -3.18 48.99
C ASN A 878 21.45 -2.76 48.35
N GLY A 879 21.93 -3.47 47.30
CA GLY A 879 23.29 -3.35 46.73
C GLY A 879 23.49 -2.33 45.60
N TRP A 880 24.04 -2.75 44.44
CA TRP A 880 24.35 -1.87 43.29
C TRP A 880 24.15 -2.53 41.89
N ALA A 881 23.60 -3.75 41.86
CA ALA A 881 24.14 -4.85 41.04
C ALA A 881 23.71 -4.95 39.55
N ARG A 882 22.41 -4.95 39.26
CA ARG A 882 21.76 -5.53 38.05
C ARG A 882 21.36 -4.43 37.02
N PRO A 883 20.73 -4.76 35.87
CA PRO A 883 20.66 -6.08 35.26
C PRO A 883 21.53 -6.25 34.00
N TRP A 884 22.25 -7.39 34.01
CA TRP A 884 23.03 -8.04 32.95
C TRP A 884 23.98 -7.15 32.07
N ASN A 885 24.54 -7.61 30.93
CA ASN A 885 25.77 -6.96 30.38
C ASN A 885 25.92 -6.81 28.83
N PRO A 886 25.71 -5.60 28.27
CA PRO A 886 25.79 -5.26 26.83
C PRO A 886 27.11 -4.63 26.30
N ASN A 887 27.11 -4.04 25.10
CA ASN A 887 27.99 -2.93 24.65
C ASN A 887 27.35 -2.06 23.53
N SER A 888 27.78 -0.80 23.32
CA SER A 888 27.16 0.17 22.37
C SER A 888 28.11 0.88 21.39
N ASN A 889 27.61 1.26 20.19
CA ASN A 889 28.43 1.64 19.00
C ASN A 889 28.13 3.01 18.35
N SER A 890 26.90 3.56 18.42
CA SER A 890 26.57 4.94 18.00
C SER A 890 25.25 5.44 18.64
N LEU A 891 25.04 6.77 18.69
CA LEU A 891 24.25 7.62 19.64
C LEU A 891 22.77 7.24 19.97
N VAL A 892 22.06 8.02 20.80
CA VAL A 892 20.81 7.64 21.54
C VAL A 892 19.70 8.71 21.63
N TYR A 893 18.44 8.40 21.22
CA TYR A 893 17.24 9.31 21.20
C TYR A 893 15.86 8.66 21.57
N ALA A 894 15.63 7.34 21.45
CA ALA A 894 14.32 6.74 21.81
C ALA A 894 14.37 5.20 21.79
N LEU A 895 13.37 4.51 22.37
CA LEU A 895 13.20 3.04 22.42
C LEU A 895 11.69 2.66 22.53
N ALA A 896 11.33 1.37 22.65
CA ALA A 896 9.98 0.88 23.00
C ALA A 896 10.00 -0.38 23.91
N ILE A 897 8.87 -0.76 24.54
CA ILE A 897 8.52 -2.18 24.76
C ILE A 897 7.01 -2.48 24.80
N SER A 898 6.71 -3.76 24.61
CA SER A 898 5.73 -4.50 25.43
C SER A 898 6.47 -5.58 26.23
N GLY A 899 5.97 -5.92 27.43
CA GLY A 899 6.52 -7.00 28.26
C GLY A 899 8.04 -6.90 28.54
N SER A 900 8.78 -7.93 28.14
CA SER A 900 10.12 -8.29 28.65
C SER A 900 11.33 -7.53 28.10
N THR A 901 11.34 -7.07 26.85
CA THR A 901 12.60 -7.04 26.06
C THR A 901 12.71 -5.83 25.13
N VAL A 902 13.64 -4.90 25.39
CA VAL A 902 13.59 -3.50 24.89
C VAL A 902 13.96 -3.33 23.42
N TYR A 903 13.19 -2.50 22.72
CA TYR A 903 13.35 -2.09 21.31
C TYR A 903 14.34 -0.97 21.11
N ALA A 904 14.85 -0.81 19.88
CA ALA A 904 15.89 0.13 19.52
C ALA A 904 15.80 0.50 18.04
N GLY A 905 16.53 1.48 17.50
CA GLY A 905 17.72 2.24 17.92
C GLY A 905 18.05 3.23 16.79
N GLY A 906 19.30 3.71 16.61
CA GLY A 906 19.64 4.33 15.33
C GLY A 906 20.87 5.23 15.18
N ALA A 907 22.11 4.71 15.09
CA ALA A 907 23.21 5.38 14.37
C ALA A 907 24.42 4.47 13.99
N PHE A 908 24.32 3.14 14.14
CA PHE A 908 25.46 2.27 14.52
C PHE A 908 25.70 1.04 13.61
N LYS A 909 26.92 0.48 13.63
CA LYS A 909 27.38 -0.64 12.75
C LYS A 909 28.04 -1.84 13.47
N SER A 910 27.91 -1.95 14.80
CA SER A 910 27.83 -3.20 15.59
C SER A 910 27.03 -2.90 16.88
N MET A 911 26.57 -3.86 17.70
CA MET A 911 26.14 -3.62 19.10
C MET A 911 26.15 -4.95 19.84
N ASN A 912 26.37 -4.94 21.15
CA ASN A 912 26.93 -6.08 21.89
C ASN A 912 28.11 -6.73 21.13
N ASN A 913 28.79 -5.90 20.34
CA ASN A 913 29.82 -6.21 19.36
C ASN A 913 29.43 -7.07 18.16
N ASP A 914 28.18 -7.50 17.99
CA ASP A 914 27.76 -8.25 16.81
C ASP A 914 27.77 -7.33 15.56
N PRO A 915 28.66 -7.59 14.57
CA PRO A 915 29.01 -6.65 13.50
C PRO A 915 28.16 -6.84 12.22
N THR A 916 27.46 -7.97 12.15
CA THR A 916 26.13 -8.14 11.54
C THR A 916 25.31 -6.83 11.59
N PRO A 917 25.00 -6.14 10.46
CA PRO A 917 24.59 -4.73 10.58
C PRO A 917 23.35 -4.22 9.82
N ASN A 918 22.28 -3.78 10.53
CA ASN A 918 21.72 -2.40 10.55
C ASN A 918 20.48 -2.12 11.49
N PHE A 919 19.99 -3.05 12.33
CA PHE A 919 18.95 -2.93 13.39
C PHE A 919 19.16 -4.08 14.42
N ALA A 920 19.11 -3.78 15.72
CA ALA A 920 19.60 -4.64 16.82
C ALA A 920 18.58 -5.03 17.89
N VAL A 921 18.38 -6.34 18.07
CA VAL A 921 17.50 -7.01 19.06
C VAL A 921 18.00 -8.46 19.31
N LEU A 922 17.81 -9.09 20.49
CA LEU A 922 18.05 -10.56 20.76
C LEU A 922 17.41 -11.05 22.09
N PRO A 923 17.27 -12.38 22.33
CA PRO A 923 16.66 -12.99 23.52
C PRO A 923 17.10 -12.53 24.92
N LYS A 924 16.16 -12.73 25.86
CA LYS A 924 15.92 -12.09 27.17
C LYS A 924 17.07 -11.35 27.86
#